data_AF-A0A235IE78-F1
#
_entry.id   AF-A0A235IE78-F1
#
_cell.length_a   1.000
_cell.length_b   1.000
_cell.length_c   1.000
_cell.angle_alpha   90.00
_cell.angle_beta   90.00
_cell.angle_gamma   90.00
#
_symmetry.space_group_name_H-M   'P 1'
#
loop_
_entity.id
_entity.type
_entity.pdbx_description
1 polymer ?
#
loop_
_entity_poly.entity_id
_entity_poly.type
_entity_poly.pdbx_seq_one_letter_code
_entity_poly.pdbx_strand_id
1 'polypeptide(L)'
;MRIPLDYYRILGLPLAASEEQLRQAYSDRIVQLPRREYSQAAISSRKQLIEEAYVVLSDPKQRSTYDQLYLAHAYDPDNLAAAAVALENRPESTKRGSDTQSLGIEITQDELVGALLILQELGEYELVLKLGRPYLVNKNGATSARKGNNLVDEEIHESAEHPDVVLTVALACLELGREQWQQGHYENAAISLETGQELLVREGLFASVQAEIQADLYKLRPYRILELLALPQEKTAERSQGLELLQNLLEDRGGIDGTNNDDSGLNIDDFLRFIQQLRNHLTVAEQHKLFEAQSKRNSAVATYLAVYALIARGFAQRQPALIRQARQMLIRLGKRQDVHLEQSLCALLLGQTEEATRVLELSQEYEALAFIREKSQDSPDLLPGLCLYAEQWLQHEVFPHFRDLANQQAFLKDYFANPQVQAYLEALPTDAETTNEWAVINPQNFPQPQTNNSPFPKNLTRTPRQFNHSRTPDLDLPETPEHLNFSPPMWNSSGSVKSEVPAAERTSRGTNQNLNGSVKSATPAHNQKRRRRKPTPSAIRERVPDNRPHSRRPRRRRTFANTIEGKTRLVWRVFISLVSILVFWVLATTTFGWLKNLFFPTRPAPVSQLFVQINQPPISIPPPNSPPQGLDGPLTDAAAQEIIRTWLSTKAEALGPNHEINNLEQILTGSALSQWRVIAQQARSDNRYRKYEHSVKVESVEKIDLFADRAAVVATVKEATQLYENGQFKNSSNDNLRVRYELIRERSKWRIQSTSVVNQIIR
;
A
#
# COMPACT_ATOMS: atom_id res chain seq x y z
N MET A 1 38.05 -4.47 -26.85
CA MET A 1 37.03 -3.40 -26.83
C MET A 1 37.49 -2.34 -25.84
N ARG A 2 37.27 -1.04 -26.12
CA ARG A 2 37.56 0.02 -25.15
C ARG A 2 36.34 0.28 -24.26
N ILE A 3 36.53 0.40 -22.95
CA ILE A 3 35.49 0.77 -21.99
C ILE A 3 35.91 2.06 -21.26
N PRO A 4 35.02 3.05 -21.03
CA PRO A 4 35.34 4.29 -20.32
C PRO A 4 35.43 4.07 -18.80
N LEU A 5 36.45 3.30 -18.40
CA LEU A 5 36.79 2.93 -17.04
C LEU A 5 38.31 3.09 -16.87
N ASP A 6 38.74 3.87 -15.88
CA ASP A 6 40.14 4.17 -15.58
C ASP A 6 40.65 3.42 -14.34
N TYR A 7 41.98 3.30 -14.20
CA TYR A 7 42.61 2.51 -13.12
C TYR A 7 42.33 3.07 -11.72
N TYR A 8 42.15 4.39 -11.57
CA TYR A 8 41.81 4.99 -10.28
C TYR A 8 40.37 4.64 -9.89
N ARG A 9 39.43 4.68 -10.83
CA ARG A 9 38.04 4.25 -10.63
C ARG A 9 37.92 2.76 -10.31
N ILE A 10 38.69 1.89 -10.98
CA ILE A 10 38.72 0.44 -10.69
C ILE A 10 39.05 0.20 -9.21
N LEU A 11 40.06 0.89 -8.67
CA LEU A 11 40.42 0.76 -7.25
C LEU A 11 39.49 1.56 -6.31
N GLY A 12 38.78 2.57 -6.81
CA GLY A 12 37.92 3.46 -6.02
C GLY A 12 38.68 4.61 -5.35
N LEU A 13 39.75 5.10 -5.99
CA LEU A 13 40.68 6.09 -5.44
C LEU A 13 40.63 7.43 -6.19
N PRO A 14 40.94 8.56 -5.52
CA PRO A 14 41.26 9.81 -6.20
C PRO A 14 42.71 9.79 -6.75
N LEU A 15 42.96 10.58 -7.79
CA LEU A 15 44.29 10.81 -8.40
C LEU A 15 45.39 11.12 -7.36
N ALA A 16 45.05 11.83 -6.28
CA ALA A 16 45.96 12.25 -5.21
C ALA A 16 46.26 11.17 -4.14
N ALA A 17 45.79 9.93 -4.30
CA ALA A 17 45.95 8.87 -3.29
C ALA A 17 47.42 8.49 -3.03
N SER A 18 47.79 8.29 -1.76
CA SER A 18 49.13 7.83 -1.38
C SER A 18 49.40 6.37 -1.77
N GLU A 19 50.68 5.95 -1.76
CA GLU A 19 51.07 4.55 -1.98
C GLU A 19 50.46 3.59 -0.93
N GLU A 20 50.28 4.07 0.30
CA GLU A 20 49.61 3.33 1.38
C GLU A 20 48.11 3.17 1.10
N GLN A 21 47.43 4.25 0.67
CA GLN A 21 46.02 4.21 0.25
C GLN A 21 45.81 3.31 -0.97
N LEU A 22 46.77 3.31 -1.92
CA LEU A 22 46.77 2.43 -3.08
C LEU A 22 46.81 0.94 -2.68
N ARG A 23 47.72 0.57 -1.77
CA ARG A 23 47.81 -0.79 -1.21
C ARG A 23 46.56 -1.19 -0.43
N GLN A 24 46.03 -0.28 0.38
CA GLN A 24 44.84 -0.53 1.18
C GLN A 24 43.61 -0.79 0.30
N ALA A 25 43.31 0.11 -0.65
CA ALA A 25 42.15 -0.04 -1.52
C ALA A 25 42.25 -1.28 -2.45
N TYR A 26 43.46 -1.63 -2.91
CA TYR A 26 43.68 -2.90 -3.61
C TYR A 26 43.36 -4.11 -2.71
N SER A 27 43.87 -4.13 -1.48
CA SER A 27 43.56 -5.19 -0.50
C SER A 27 42.06 -5.31 -0.25
N ASP A 28 41.38 -4.19 -0.02
CA ASP A 28 39.94 -4.16 0.26
C ASP A 28 39.10 -4.61 -0.96
N ARG A 29 39.43 -4.14 -2.17
CA ARG A 29 38.77 -4.56 -3.42
C ARG A 29 38.94 -6.05 -3.73
N ILE A 30 40.06 -6.66 -3.35
CA ILE A 30 40.33 -8.10 -3.52
C ILE A 30 39.58 -8.94 -2.46
N VAL A 31 39.43 -8.43 -1.23
CA VAL A 31 38.64 -9.09 -0.16
C VAL A 31 37.13 -8.95 -0.39
N GLN A 32 36.68 -7.85 -1.00
CA GLN A 32 35.28 -7.64 -1.39
C GLN A 32 34.89 -8.59 -2.54
N LEU A 33 34.20 -9.68 -2.19
CA LEU A 33 33.63 -10.62 -3.16
C LEU A 33 32.26 -10.12 -3.71
N PRO A 34 31.97 -10.35 -5.00
CA PRO A 34 30.65 -10.11 -5.60
C PRO A 34 29.51 -10.95 -5.00
N ARG A 35 28.26 -10.70 -5.44
CA ARG A 35 27.10 -11.56 -5.09
C ARG A 35 27.41 -13.05 -5.41
N ARG A 36 27.02 -13.95 -4.51
CA ARG A 36 27.32 -15.41 -4.57
C ARG A 36 26.82 -16.12 -5.84
N GLU A 37 25.90 -15.50 -6.57
CA GLU A 37 25.31 -15.98 -7.82
C GLU A 37 26.29 -15.91 -9.02
N TYR A 38 27.39 -15.15 -8.93
CA TYR A 38 28.43 -15.07 -9.97
C TYR A 38 29.33 -16.32 -10.02
N SER A 39 29.78 -16.67 -11.23
CA SER A 39 30.75 -17.73 -11.47
C SER A 39 32.17 -17.37 -11.02
N GLN A 40 33.02 -18.39 -10.84
CA GLN A 40 34.44 -18.18 -10.56
C GLN A 40 35.18 -17.51 -11.74
N ALA A 41 34.69 -17.67 -12.98
CA ALA A 41 35.27 -17.00 -14.15
C ALA A 41 35.03 -15.49 -14.12
N ALA A 42 33.83 -15.05 -13.77
CA ALA A 42 33.52 -13.63 -13.55
C ALA A 42 34.32 -13.04 -12.39
N ILE A 43 34.49 -13.79 -11.29
CA ILE A 43 35.31 -13.37 -10.14
C ILE A 43 36.79 -13.25 -10.52
N SER A 44 37.36 -14.18 -11.31
CA SER A 44 38.74 -14.06 -11.81
C SER A 44 38.91 -12.92 -12.82
N SER A 45 37.94 -12.72 -13.71
CA SER A 45 37.91 -11.64 -14.71
C SER A 45 37.89 -10.26 -14.03
N ARG A 46 37.02 -10.07 -13.03
CA ARG A 46 37.02 -8.89 -12.14
C ARG A 46 38.35 -8.71 -11.42
N LYS A 47 38.90 -9.79 -10.85
CA LYS A 47 40.16 -9.76 -10.09
C LYS A 47 41.34 -9.33 -10.95
N GLN A 48 41.44 -9.83 -12.18
CA GLN A 48 42.53 -9.51 -13.10
C GLN A 48 42.61 -8.01 -13.39
N LEU A 49 41.47 -7.35 -13.66
CA LEU A 49 41.41 -5.91 -13.91
C LEU A 49 41.80 -5.07 -12.67
N ILE A 50 41.51 -5.57 -11.46
CA ILE A 50 41.93 -4.94 -10.19
C ILE A 50 43.44 -5.12 -9.96
N GLU A 51 43.99 -6.28 -10.29
CA GLU A 51 45.44 -6.55 -10.24
C GLU A 51 46.20 -5.70 -11.28
N GLU A 52 45.69 -5.57 -12.51
CA GLU A 52 46.26 -4.71 -13.55
C GLU A 52 46.27 -3.24 -13.11
N ALA A 53 45.14 -2.71 -12.64
CA ALA A 53 45.04 -1.33 -12.15
C ALA A 53 46.03 -1.04 -11.01
N TYR A 54 46.21 -1.98 -10.08
CA TYR A 54 47.20 -1.86 -9.01
C TYR A 54 48.64 -1.95 -9.52
N VAL A 55 48.95 -2.83 -10.48
CA VAL A 55 50.31 -2.94 -11.07
C VAL A 55 50.70 -1.65 -11.80
N VAL A 56 49.81 -1.08 -12.62
CA VAL A 56 50.09 0.17 -13.36
C VAL A 56 50.25 1.36 -12.41
N LEU A 57 49.42 1.46 -11.37
CA LEU A 57 49.47 2.57 -10.42
C LEU A 57 50.54 2.43 -9.32
N SER A 58 51.13 1.24 -9.12
CA SER A 58 52.17 1.02 -8.10
C SER A 58 53.61 1.19 -8.60
N ASP A 59 53.86 1.17 -9.91
CA ASP A 59 55.12 1.66 -10.50
C ASP A 59 55.06 3.19 -10.64
N PRO A 60 55.92 3.97 -9.94
CA PRO A 60 55.91 5.43 -10.00
C PRO A 60 56.09 6.02 -11.41
N LYS A 61 56.75 5.29 -12.33
CA LYS A 61 56.92 5.73 -13.72
C LYS A 61 55.65 5.54 -14.53
N GLN A 62 55.01 4.38 -14.39
CA GLN A 62 53.76 4.07 -15.09
C GLN A 62 52.62 4.96 -14.55
N ARG A 63 52.51 5.10 -13.22
CA ARG A 63 51.61 6.06 -12.57
C ARG A 63 51.82 7.49 -13.08
N SER A 64 53.05 8.02 -13.06
CA SER A 64 53.32 9.39 -13.55
C SER A 64 52.96 9.58 -15.03
N THR A 65 53.16 8.54 -15.86
CA THR A 65 52.77 8.57 -17.28
C THR A 65 51.24 8.54 -17.44
N TYR A 66 50.55 7.75 -16.62
CA TYR A 66 49.09 7.66 -16.61
C TYR A 66 48.44 8.94 -16.08
N ASP A 67 49.00 9.54 -15.04
CA ASP A 67 48.55 10.81 -14.45
C ASP A 67 48.65 11.95 -15.49
N GLN A 68 49.69 11.98 -16.31
CA GLN A 68 49.83 12.93 -17.42
C GLN A 68 48.75 12.74 -18.50
N LEU A 69 48.46 11.49 -18.89
CA LEU A 69 47.38 11.16 -19.83
C LEU A 69 45.99 11.52 -19.24
N TYR A 70 45.80 11.27 -17.95
CA TYR A 70 44.57 11.60 -17.22
C TYR A 70 44.34 13.11 -17.17
N LEU A 71 45.36 13.88 -16.81
CA LEU A 71 45.29 15.35 -16.75
C LEU A 71 45.09 15.98 -18.14
N ALA A 72 45.74 15.45 -19.19
CA ALA A 72 45.51 15.92 -20.56
C ALA A 72 44.04 15.74 -20.98
N HIS A 73 43.46 14.56 -20.75
CA HIS A 73 42.06 14.28 -21.05
C HIS A 73 41.07 15.07 -20.15
N ALA A 74 41.45 15.39 -18.91
CA ALA A 74 40.59 16.10 -17.98
C ALA A 74 40.53 17.62 -18.21
N TYR A 75 41.56 18.22 -18.81
CA TYR A 75 41.69 19.68 -18.92
C TYR A 75 41.77 20.24 -20.35
N ASP A 76 42.13 19.45 -21.36
CA ASP A 76 42.28 19.96 -22.74
C ASP A 76 41.90 18.90 -23.82
N PRO A 77 40.61 18.53 -23.94
CA PRO A 77 40.16 17.43 -24.80
C PRO A 77 40.32 17.70 -26.31
N ASP A 78 40.35 18.96 -26.73
CA ASP A 78 40.46 19.34 -28.15
C ASP A 78 41.92 19.36 -28.65
N ASN A 79 42.90 19.29 -27.75
CA ASN A 79 44.32 19.57 -28.03
C ASN A 79 45.23 18.32 -27.94
N LEU A 80 44.63 17.12 -27.86
CA LEU A 80 45.31 15.83 -27.68
C LEU A 80 46.42 15.55 -28.71
N ALA A 81 46.31 16.12 -29.92
CA ALA A 81 47.34 16.02 -30.96
C ALA A 81 48.70 16.66 -30.57
N ALA A 82 48.71 17.70 -29.73
CA ALA A 82 49.93 18.39 -29.32
C ALA A 82 50.78 17.55 -28.34
N ALA A 83 50.13 16.75 -27.48
CA ALA A 83 50.82 15.92 -26.50
C ALA A 83 51.67 14.79 -27.13
N ALA A 84 51.33 14.36 -28.35
CA ALA A 84 52.05 13.32 -29.07
C ALA A 84 53.51 13.70 -29.39
N VAL A 85 53.80 15.00 -29.56
CA VAL A 85 55.14 15.51 -29.93
C VAL A 85 56.16 15.35 -28.80
N ALA A 86 55.71 15.12 -27.55
CA ALA A 86 56.58 14.97 -26.39
C ALA A 86 57.12 13.53 -26.17
N LEU A 87 56.65 12.53 -26.92
CA LEU A 87 56.97 11.11 -26.67
C LEU A 87 57.69 10.39 -27.83
N GLU A 88 58.26 11.13 -28.77
CA GLU A 88 58.99 10.59 -29.93
C GLU A 88 60.39 10.06 -29.54
N ASN A 89 60.43 8.92 -28.83
CA ASN A 89 61.67 8.21 -28.50
C ASN A 89 61.47 6.68 -28.27
N ARG A 90 60.64 6.04 -29.10
CA ARG A 90 60.53 4.57 -29.17
C ARG A 90 60.40 4.14 -30.64
N PRO A 91 61.24 3.21 -31.15
CA PRO A 91 61.22 2.83 -32.56
C PRO A 91 59.93 2.08 -32.93
N GLU A 92 59.36 2.41 -34.10
CA GLU A 92 58.07 1.89 -34.54
C GLU A 92 58.08 0.45 -35.06
N SER A 93 57.16 -0.36 -34.55
CA SER A 93 56.35 -1.31 -35.33
C SER A 93 55.13 -1.68 -34.46
N THR A 94 53.88 -1.62 -34.90
CA THR A 94 53.31 -1.61 -36.25
C THR A 94 52.08 -0.70 -36.32
N LYS A 95 51.78 -0.11 -37.48
CA LYS A 95 50.61 0.77 -37.69
C LYS A 95 49.26 0.09 -37.41
N ARG A 96 48.48 0.68 -36.51
CA ARG A 96 47.00 0.69 -36.53
C ARG A 96 46.55 2.07 -36.02
N GLY A 97 45.49 2.64 -36.59
CA GLY A 97 45.29 4.10 -36.60
C GLY A 97 44.49 4.68 -35.44
N SER A 98 44.84 5.92 -35.07
CA SER A 98 43.97 7.08 -34.80
C SER A 98 42.79 7.01 -33.81
N ASP A 99 42.55 5.92 -33.08
CA ASP A 99 41.53 5.84 -32.01
C ASP A 99 42.13 5.97 -30.58
N THR A 100 43.31 6.59 -30.48
CA THR A 100 44.01 6.85 -29.21
C THR A 100 43.44 8.04 -28.44
N GLN A 101 43.41 7.91 -27.11
CA GLN A 101 43.17 8.98 -26.10
C GLN A 101 41.70 9.32 -25.75
N SER A 102 40.90 8.29 -25.44
CA SER A 102 39.84 8.42 -24.42
C SER A 102 40.24 7.69 -23.14
N LEU A 103 39.95 8.27 -21.96
CA LEU A 103 40.21 7.66 -20.66
C LEU A 103 39.38 6.38 -20.50
N GLY A 104 40.04 5.25 -20.66
CA GLY A 104 39.39 3.95 -20.71
C GLY A 104 40.35 2.83 -21.09
N ILE A 105 40.25 1.71 -20.37
CA ILE A 105 41.00 0.48 -20.62
C ILE A 105 40.58 -0.21 -21.92
N GLU A 106 41.51 -0.97 -22.50
CA GLU A 106 41.24 -1.91 -23.60
C GLU A 106 41.14 -3.33 -23.04
N ILE A 107 39.93 -3.89 -23.05
CA ILE A 107 39.65 -5.27 -22.60
C ILE A 107 39.56 -6.24 -23.78
N THR A 108 39.87 -7.50 -23.53
CA THR A 108 39.47 -8.65 -24.38
C THR A 108 37.97 -8.91 -24.28
N GLN A 109 37.47 -9.97 -24.94
CA GLN A 109 36.06 -10.35 -24.83
C GLN A 109 35.75 -11.00 -23.47
N ASP A 110 36.70 -11.73 -22.91
CA ASP A 110 36.56 -12.57 -21.71
C ASP A 110 36.70 -11.71 -20.42
N GLU A 111 37.35 -10.55 -20.54
CA GLU A 111 37.40 -9.48 -19.52
C GLU A 111 36.12 -8.63 -19.46
N LEU A 112 35.19 -8.78 -20.42
CA LEU A 112 33.95 -7.97 -20.46
C LEU A 112 33.10 -8.19 -19.20
N VAL A 113 32.97 -9.43 -18.74
CA VAL A 113 32.18 -9.73 -17.54
C VAL A 113 32.78 -9.06 -16.29
N GLY A 114 34.10 -9.07 -16.13
CA GLY A 114 34.80 -8.40 -15.04
C GLY A 114 34.63 -6.88 -15.08
N ALA A 115 34.75 -6.29 -16.27
CA ALA A 115 34.57 -4.85 -16.46
C ALA A 115 33.12 -4.39 -16.19
N LEU A 116 32.12 -5.14 -16.68
CA LEU A 116 30.70 -4.87 -16.38
C LEU A 116 30.41 -4.98 -14.87
N LEU A 117 31.02 -5.95 -14.18
CA LEU A 117 30.86 -6.14 -12.74
C LEU A 117 31.47 -4.95 -11.96
N ILE A 118 32.68 -4.50 -12.32
CA ILE A 118 33.29 -3.30 -11.71
C ILE A 118 32.43 -2.05 -11.95
N LEU A 119 31.84 -1.89 -13.13
CA LEU A 119 30.91 -0.79 -13.40
C LEU A 119 29.63 -0.88 -12.55
N GLN A 120 29.08 -2.08 -12.35
CA GLN A 120 27.94 -2.29 -11.45
C GLN A 120 28.29 -1.97 -9.99
N GLU A 121 29.49 -2.31 -9.52
CA GLU A 121 30.00 -1.91 -8.19
C GLU A 121 30.23 -0.39 -8.05
N LEU A 122 30.45 0.32 -9.16
CA LEU A 122 30.68 1.77 -9.19
C LEU A 122 29.38 2.59 -9.35
N GLY A 123 28.22 1.95 -9.45
CA GLY A 123 26.93 2.63 -9.70
C GLY A 123 26.70 3.03 -11.17
N GLU A 124 27.55 2.60 -12.10
CA GLU A 124 27.50 2.96 -13.53
C GLU A 124 26.46 2.12 -14.29
N TYR A 125 25.24 2.03 -13.76
CA TYR A 125 24.22 1.10 -14.21
C TYR A 125 23.83 1.33 -15.68
N GLU A 126 23.63 2.58 -16.11
CA GLU A 126 23.33 2.89 -17.52
C GLU A 126 24.44 2.45 -18.47
N LEU A 127 25.71 2.55 -18.06
CA LEU A 127 26.85 2.10 -18.84
C LEU A 127 26.92 0.56 -18.90
N VAL A 128 26.60 -0.14 -17.81
CA VAL A 128 26.41 -1.61 -17.81
C VAL A 128 25.32 -2.02 -18.80
N LEU A 129 24.18 -1.32 -18.83
CA LEU A 129 23.10 -1.58 -19.79
C LEU A 129 23.56 -1.30 -21.23
N LYS A 130 24.26 -0.19 -21.48
CA LYS A 130 24.77 0.23 -22.79
C LYS A 130 25.80 -0.75 -23.37
N LEU A 131 26.65 -1.35 -22.53
CA LEU A 131 27.70 -2.29 -22.92
C LEU A 131 27.21 -3.76 -22.94
N GLY A 132 26.39 -4.15 -21.97
CA GLY A 132 25.91 -5.53 -21.81
C GLY A 132 24.76 -5.93 -22.74
N ARG A 133 23.79 -5.03 -23.00
CA ARG A 133 22.64 -5.35 -23.88
C ARG A 133 23.06 -5.76 -25.30
N PRO A 134 24.01 -5.09 -26.00
CA PRO A 134 24.47 -5.52 -27.32
C PRO A 134 25.09 -6.92 -27.35
N TYR A 135 25.84 -7.30 -26.31
CA TYR A 135 26.44 -8.64 -26.19
C TYR A 135 25.35 -9.73 -26.17
N LEU A 136 24.33 -9.55 -25.32
CA LEU A 136 23.21 -10.48 -25.18
C LEU A 136 22.38 -10.59 -26.47
N VAL A 137 22.10 -9.46 -27.14
CA VAL A 137 21.33 -9.44 -28.41
C VAL A 137 22.09 -10.14 -29.54
N ASN A 138 23.39 -9.84 -29.72
CA ASN A 138 24.18 -10.41 -30.81
C ASN A 138 24.31 -11.94 -30.69
N LYS A 139 24.39 -12.47 -29.46
CA LYS A 139 24.47 -13.92 -29.20
C LYS A 139 23.15 -14.64 -29.49
N ASN A 140 22.02 -14.05 -29.08
CA ASN A 140 20.68 -14.61 -29.33
C ASN A 140 20.28 -14.57 -30.82
N GLY A 141 20.85 -13.65 -31.60
CA GLY A 141 20.78 -13.69 -33.08
C GLY A 141 21.54 -14.87 -33.68
N ALA A 142 22.76 -15.14 -33.21
CA ALA A 142 23.60 -16.23 -33.74
C ALA A 142 23.03 -17.63 -33.45
N THR A 143 22.46 -17.85 -32.26
CA THR A 143 21.80 -19.12 -31.90
C THR A 143 20.50 -19.35 -32.69
N SER A 144 19.74 -18.28 -32.96
CA SER A 144 18.52 -18.37 -33.78
C SER A 144 18.84 -18.66 -35.26
N ALA A 145 19.86 -17.99 -35.83
CA ALA A 145 20.25 -18.17 -37.23
C ALA A 145 20.80 -19.58 -37.55
N ARG A 146 21.46 -20.25 -36.59
CA ARG A 146 22.01 -21.61 -36.78
C ARG A 146 20.95 -22.73 -36.75
N LYS A 147 19.72 -22.46 -36.29
CA LYS A 147 18.67 -23.49 -36.11
C LYS A 147 18.07 -24.05 -37.43
N GLY A 148 18.57 -23.60 -38.59
CA GLY A 148 18.08 -24.01 -39.91
C GLY A 148 19.02 -24.90 -40.74
N ASN A 149 20.26 -25.19 -40.31
CA ASN A 149 21.21 -26.02 -41.06
C ASN A 149 21.92 -27.07 -40.19
N ASN A 150 22.30 -28.18 -40.81
CA ASN A 150 22.59 -29.45 -40.14
C ASN A 150 24.04 -29.68 -39.70
N LEU A 151 24.18 -30.42 -38.59
CA LEU A 151 25.18 -31.48 -38.33
C LEU A 151 26.67 -31.15 -38.56
N VAL A 152 27.31 -30.58 -37.53
CA VAL A 152 28.64 -30.98 -37.07
C VAL A 152 28.63 -30.95 -35.53
N ASP A 153 29.22 -31.95 -34.88
CA ASP A 153 29.48 -31.93 -33.44
C ASP A 153 30.68 -31.01 -33.12
N GLU A 154 30.52 -29.70 -33.32
CA GLU A 154 31.27 -28.72 -32.50
C GLU A 154 30.53 -28.57 -31.17
N GLU A 155 31.20 -28.87 -30.06
CA GLU A 155 30.63 -28.72 -28.73
C GLU A 155 30.15 -27.28 -28.53
N ILE A 156 28.85 -27.11 -28.27
CA ILE A 156 28.27 -25.78 -28.02
C ILE A 156 28.76 -25.32 -26.65
N HIS A 157 29.91 -24.65 -26.64
CA HIS A 157 30.33 -23.80 -25.53
C HIS A 157 29.33 -22.64 -25.40
N GLU A 158 28.26 -22.88 -24.64
CA GLU A 158 27.67 -21.83 -23.83
C GLU A 158 28.83 -21.19 -23.06
N SER A 159 29.20 -19.95 -23.44
CA SER A 159 30.29 -19.25 -22.77
C SER A 159 29.95 -19.13 -21.29
N ALA A 160 30.86 -19.56 -20.41
CA ALA A 160 30.63 -19.59 -18.97
C ALA A 160 30.18 -18.22 -18.40
N GLU A 161 30.54 -17.14 -19.08
CA GLU A 161 30.21 -15.75 -18.78
C GLU A 161 28.77 -15.31 -19.14
N HIS A 162 28.03 -16.05 -19.97
CA HIS A 162 26.69 -15.59 -20.42
C HIS A 162 25.70 -15.46 -19.25
N PRO A 163 25.59 -16.43 -18.33
CA PRO A 163 24.83 -16.26 -17.09
C PRO A 163 25.31 -15.07 -16.27
N ASP A 164 26.63 -14.83 -16.18
CA ASP A 164 27.18 -13.73 -15.40
C ASP A 164 26.84 -12.37 -16.03
N VAL A 165 26.93 -12.21 -17.35
CA VAL A 165 26.53 -10.96 -18.03
C VAL A 165 25.01 -10.73 -17.93
N VAL A 166 24.20 -11.78 -18.03
CA VAL A 166 22.76 -11.72 -17.74
C VAL A 166 22.51 -11.24 -16.31
N LEU A 167 23.25 -11.76 -15.32
CA LEU A 167 23.19 -11.36 -13.92
C LEU A 167 23.60 -9.89 -13.74
N THR A 168 24.73 -9.45 -14.28
CA THR A 168 25.19 -8.06 -14.15
C THR A 168 24.21 -7.06 -14.76
N VAL A 169 23.64 -7.37 -15.93
CA VAL A 169 22.64 -6.51 -16.59
C VAL A 169 21.33 -6.48 -15.80
N ALA A 170 20.88 -7.62 -15.25
CA ALA A 170 19.68 -7.66 -14.40
C ALA A 170 19.87 -6.94 -13.06
N LEU A 171 21.06 -7.03 -12.45
CA LEU A 171 21.41 -6.28 -11.24
C LEU A 171 21.55 -4.78 -11.50
N ALA A 172 22.09 -4.37 -12.66
CA ALA A 172 22.07 -2.97 -13.05
C ALA A 172 20.65 -2.44 -13.23
N CYS A 173 19.74 -3.20 -13.87
CA CYS A 173 18.31 -2.86 -13.91
C CYS A 173 17.67 -2.75 -12.51
N LEU A 174 18.01 -3.66 -11.59
CA LEU A 174 17.51 -3.66 -10.21
C LEU A 174 17.91 -2.40 -9.43
N GLU A 175 19.21 -2.12 -9.36
CA GLU A 175 19.71 -1.01 -8.54
C GLU A 175 19.40 0.36 -9.21
N LEU A 176 19.38 0.46 -10.55
CA LEU A 176 18.91 1.65 -11.27
C LEU A 176 17.42 1.93 -10.99
N GLY A 177 16.58 0.88 -10.97
CA GLY A 177 15.16 1.03 -10.60
C GLY A 177 14.98 1.52 -9.16
N ARG A 178 15.82 1.05 -8.23
CA ARG A 178 15.85 1.55 -6.84
C ARG A 178 16.31 3.00 -6.73
N GLU A 179 17.28 3.41 -7.53
CA GLU A 179 17.74 4.81 -7.58
C GLU A 179 16.64 5.74 -8.13
N GLN A 180 16.02 5.38 -9.25
CA GLN A 180 14.91 6.11 -9.85
C GLN A 180 13.70 6.20 -8.90
N TRP A 181 13.43 5.14 -8.12
CA TRP A 181 12.41 5.16 -7.07
C TRP A 181 12.76 6.16 -5.95
N GLN A 182 14.02 6.19 -5.48
CA GLN A 182 14.47 7.18 -4.49
C GLN A 182 14.40 8.63 -5.01
N GLN A 183 14.57 8.84 -6.31
CA GLN A 183 14.40 10.13 -6.98
C GLN A 183 12.92 10.52 -7.20
N GLY A 184 11.97 9.61 -6.99
CA GLY A 184 10.53 9.83 -7.20
C GLY A 184 10.05 9.65 -8.65
N HIS A 185 10.83 8.97 -9.49
CA HIS A 185 10.49 8.63 -10.87
C HIS A 185 9.97 7.19 -10.96
N TYR A 186 8.76 6.96 -10.45
CA TYR A 186 8.22 5.61 -10.19
C TYR A 186 7.89 4.83 -11.47
N GLU A 187 7.45 5.48 -12.55
CA GLU A 187 7.25 4.82 -13.86
C GLU A 187 8.59 4.38 -14.47
N ASN A 188 9.61 5.25 -14.46
CA ASN A 188 10.95 4.89 -14.94
C ASN A 188 11.56 3.75 -14.12
N ALA A 189 11.42 3.82 -12.79
CA ALA A 189 11.83 2.76 -11.88
C ALA A 189 11.16 1.42 -12.23
N ALA A 190 9.86 1.44 -12.53
CA ALA A 190 9.12 0.25 -12.92
C ALA A 190 9.61 -0.30 -14.26
N ILE A 191 9.83 0.55 -15.27
CA ILE A 191 10.37 0.14 -16.58
C ILE A 191 11.78 -0.48 -16.43
N SER A 192 12.64 0.09 -15.60
CA SER A 192 13.97 -0.46 -15.30
C SER A 192 13.88 -1.85 -14.66
N LEU A 193 13.04 -2.00 -13.64
CA LEU A 193 12.79 -3.28 -12.96
C LEU A 193 12.14 -4.33 -13.90
N GLU A 194 11.10 -3.95 -14.64
CA GLU A 194 10.42 -4.81 -15.63
C GLU A 194 11.39 -5.29 -16.71
N THR A 195 12.29 -4.43 -17.21
CA THR A 195 13.32 -4.83 -18.18
C THR A 195 14.32 -5.84 -17.58
N GLY A 196 14.67 -5.69 -16.29
CA GLY A 196 15.49 -6.66 -15.58
C GLY A 196 14.78 -8.00 -15.38
N GLN A 197 13.49 -7.97 -15.05
CA GLN A 197 12.67 -9.16 -14.88
C GLN A 197 12.46 -9.92 -16.19
N GLU A 198 12.08 -9.22 -17.28
CA GLU A 198 11.88 -9.82 -18.61
C GLU A 198 13.14 -10.54 -19.08
N LEU A 199 14.33 -9.92 -18.90
CA LEU A 199 15.60 -10.54 -19.21
C LEU A 199 15.80 -11.86 -18.45
N LEU A 200 15.65 -11.86 -17.12
CA LEU A 200 15.83 -13.07 -16.30
C LEU A 200 14.82 -14.16 -16.63
N VAL A 201 13.56 -13.80 -16.91
CA VAL A 201 12.49 -14.72 -17.29
C VAL A 201 12.74 -15.33 -18.67
N ARG A 202 13.18 -14.52 -19.65
CA ARG A 202 13.50 -14.98 -21.02
C ARG A 202 14.67 -15.96 -21.06
N GLU A 203 15.72 -15.68 -20.30
CA GLU A 203 16.91 -16.54 -20.22
C GLU A 203 16.70 -17.72 -19.23
N GLY A 204 15.68 -17.67 -18.37
CA GLY A 204 15.33 -18.73 -17.40
C GLY A 204 16.23 -18.79 -16.16
N LEU A 205 16.96 -17.71 -15.86
CA LEU A 205 18.05 -17.70 -14.87
C LEU A 205 17.72 -16.90 -13.59
N PHE A 206 18.45 -17.20 -12.51
CA PHE A 206 18.48 -16.45 -11.24
C PHE A 206 17.10 -16.16 -10.62
N ALA A 207 16.30 -17.21 -10.37
CA ALA A 207 14.97 -17.10 -9.75
C ALA A 207 14.96 -16.34 -8.39
N SER A 208 16.07 -16.32 -7.65
CA SER A 208 16.23 -15.48 -6.45
C SER A 208 16.21 -13.98 -6.75
N VAL A 209 16.89 -13.56 -7.83
CA VAL A 209 16.93 -12.16 -8.29
C VAL A 209 15.62 -11.78 -8.98
N GLN A 210 14.98 -12.72 -9.70
CA GLN A 210 13.61 -12.52 -10.19
C GLN A 210 12.63 -12.21 -9.04
N ALA A 211 12.71 -12.95 -7.93
CA ALA A 211 11.89 -12.71 -6.74
C ALA A 211 12.23 -11.38 -6.04
N GLU A 212 13.50 -10.95 -6.04
CA GLU A 212 13.93 -9.65 -5.50
C GLU A 212 13.34 -8.49 -6.32
N ILE A 213 13.49 -8.52 -7.66
CA ILE A 213 12.91 -7.53 -8.58
C ILE A 213 11.38 -7.50 -8.46
N GLN A 214 10.73 -8.68 -8.45
CA GLN A 214 9.28 -8.80 -8.36
C GLN A 214 8.74 -8.23 -7.03
N ALA A 215 9.43 -8.44 -5.91
CA ALA A 215 9.06 -7.90 -4.61
C ALA A 215 9.19 -6.38 -4.56
N ASP A 216 10.18 -5.79 -5.23
CA ASP A 216 10.31 -4.33 -5.33
C ASP A 216 9.27 -3.73 -6.29
N LEU A 217 8.92 -4.41 -7.39
CA LEU A 217 7.81 -4.03 -8.27
C LEU A 217 6.45 -3.98 -7.56
N TYR A 218 6.15 -4.95 -6.68
CA TYR A 218 4.90 -4.93 -5.90
C TYR A 218 4.82 -3.73 -4.96
N LYS A 219 5.90 -3.43 -4.22
CA LYS A 219 5.99 -2.26 -3.32
C LYS A 219 5.96 -0.92 -4.07
N LEU A 220 6.49 -0.88 -5.30
CA LEU A 220 6.50 0.30 -6.17
C LEU A 220 5.11 0.58 -6.77
N ARG A 221 4.29 -0.46 -6.97
CA ARG A 221 2.98 -0.39 -7.66
C ARG A 221 2.06 0.75 -7.17
N PRO A 222 1.87 1.03 -5.86
CA PRO A 222 1.01 2.12 -5.41
C PRO A 222 1.53 3.51 -5.82
N TYR A 223 2.85 3.72 -5.82
CA TYR A 223 3.46 4.97 -6.23
C TYR A 223 3.35 5.18 -7.75
N ARG A 224 3.60 4.13 -8.55
CA ARG A 224 3.39 4.12 -10.01
C ARG A 224 1.94 4.46 -10.38
N ILE A 225 0.96 3.90 -9.66
CA ILE A 225 -0.46 4.22 -9.85
C ILE A 225 -0.73 5.71 -9.60
N LEU A 226 -0.18 6.29 -8.52
CA LEU A 226 -0.38 7.73 -8.23
C LEU A 226 0.29 8.63 -9.28
N GLU A 227 1.49 8.29 -9.76
CA GLU A 227 2.18 9.05 -10.82
C GLU A 227 1.39 9.03 -12.13
N LEU A 228 1.04 7.84 -12.64
CA LEU A 228 0.27 7.67 -13.87
C LEU A 228 -1.09 8.37 -13.83
N LEU A 229 -1.75 8.38 -12.66
CA LEU A 229 -3.05 9.05 -12.49
C LEU A 229 -2.92 10.54 -12.17
N ALA A 230 -1.76 11.03 -11.73
CA ALA A 230 -1.49 12.47 -11.63
C ALA A 230 -1.33 13.13 -13.01
N LEU A 231 -0.93 12.37 -14.04
CA LEU A 231 -0.76 12.87 -15.41
C LEU A 231 -2.00 13.62 -15.94
N PRO A 232 -1.81 14.64 -16.81
CA PRO A 232 -2.88 15.38 -17.50
C PRO A 232 -3.88 14.46 -18.22
N GLN A 233 -5.12 14.93 -18.42
CA GLN A 233 -6.22 14.10 -18.95
C GLN A 233 -6.00 13.70 -20.42
N GLU A 234 -5.17 14.45 -21.14
CA GLU A 234 -4.76 14.25 -22.53
C GLU A 234 -3.89 12.99 -22.69
N LYS A 235 -3.16 12.57 -21.63
CA LYS A 235 -2.35 11.35 -21.57
C LYS A 235 -3.22 10.12 -21.29
N THR A 236 -4.16 9.85 -22.19
CA THR A 236 -5.21 8.84 -22.01
C THR A 236 -4.65 7.42 -21.90
N ALA A 237 -3.57 7.09 -22.61
CA ALA A 237 -2.93 5.79 -22.58
C ALA A 237 -2.28 5.51 -21.22
N GLU A 238 -1.40 6.40 -20.76
CA GLU A 238 -0.69 6.27 -19.48
C GLU A 238 -1.65 6.30 -18.28
N ARG A 239 -2.70 7.14 -18.33
CA ARG A 239 -3.77 7.11 -17.33
C ARG A 239 -4.52 5.79 -17.32
N SER A 240 -4.79 5.19 -18.49
CA SER A 240 -5.51 3.91 -18.57
C SER A 240 -4.70 2.75 -17.97
N GLN A 241 -3.37 2.72 -18.18
CA GLN A 241 -2.43 1.82 -17.51
C GLN A 241 -2.46 2.01 -15.98
N GLY A 242 -2.50 3.27 -15.50
CA GLY A 242 -2.67 3.58 -14.07
C GLY A 242 -3.98 3.06 -13.47
N LEU A 243 -5.09 3.15 -14.22
CA LEU A 243 -6.39 2.60 -13.83
C LEU A 243 -6.41 1.06 -13.85
N GLU A 244 -5.68 0.42 -14.76
CA GLU A 244 -5.55 -1.04 -14.84
C GLU A 244 -4.72 -1.60 -13.68
N LEU A 245 -3.55 -1.00 -13.40
CA LEU A 245 -2.72 -1.35 -12.25
C LEU A 245 -3.48 -1.19 -10.91
N LEU A 246 -4.33 -0.17 -10.80
CA LEU A 246 -5.22 0.05 -9.66
C LEU A 246 -6.31 -1.03 -9.55
N GLN A 247 -6.90 -1.45 -10.67
CA GLN A 247 -7.89 -2.55 -10.67
C GLN A 247 -7.23 -3.85 -10.22
N ASN A 248 -6.06 -4.20 -10.79
CA ASN A 248 -5.30 -5.39 -10.43
C ASN A 248 -4.93 -5.40 -8.94
N LEU A 249 -4.45 -4.28 -8.39
CA LEU A 249 -4.16 -4.12 -6.95
C LEU A 249 -5.42 -4.35 -6.07
N LEU A 250 -6.59 -3.87 -6.50
CA LEU A 250 -7.86 -4.10 -5.81
C LEU A 250 -8.43 -5.52 -6.04
N GLU A 251 -7.97 -6.26 -7.04
CA GLU A 251 -8.31 -7.68 -7.24
C GLU A 251 -7.45 -8.56 -6.34
N ASP A 252 -6.12 -8.39 -6.38
CA ASP A 252 -5.15 -9.08 -5.52
C ASP A 252 -5.53 -8.95 -4.03
N ARG A 253 -5.80 -7.72 -3.57
CA ARG A 253 -6.19 -7.42 -2.18
C ARG A 253 -7.58 -7.97 -1.79
N GLY A 254 -8.44 -8.25 -2.77
CA GLY A 254 -9.85 -8.63 -2.58
C GLY A 254 -10.83 -7.44 -2.51
N GLY A 255 -10.34 -6.20 -2.50
CA GLY A 255 -11.14 -4.97 -2.52
C GLY A 255 -10.56 -3.91 -1.58
N ILE A 256 -11.30 -2.80 -1.37
CA ILE A 256 -10.86 -1.70 -0.50
C ILE A 256 -10.78 -2.15 0.97
N ASP A 257 -11.81 -2.83 1.45
CA ASP A 257 -11.83 -3.46 2.79
C ASP A 257 -11.12 -4.84 2.78
N GLY A 258 -10.27 -5.09 1.78
CA GLY A 258 -9.61 -6.36 1.53
C GLY A 258 -8.43 -6.62 2.46
N THR A 259 -8.27 -7.88 2.85
CA THR A 259 -7.22 -8.36 3.77
C THR A 259 -6.32 -9.44 3.17
N ASN A 260 -6.36 -9.65 1.85
CA ASN A 260 -5.38 -10.50 1.19
C ASN A 260 -4.02 -9.82 1.19
N ASN A 261 -2.95 -10.60 1.05
CA ASN A 261 -1.64 -10.04 0.72
C ASN A 261 -1.60 -9.67 -0.77
N ASP A 262 -1.38 -8.39 -1.07
CA ASP A 262 -1.18 -7.84 -2.42
C ASP A 262 0.29 -7.52 -2.71
N ASP A 263 1.19 -7.98 -1.81
CA ASP A 263 2.65 -7.77 -1.80
C ASP A 263 3.12 -6.30 -1.83
N SER A 264 2.21 -5.32 -1.80
CA SER A 264 2.52 -3.89 -1.77
C SER A 264 3.16 -3.41 -0.46
N GLY A 265 3.02 -4.21 0.61
CA GLY A 265 3.40 -3.85 1.97
C GLY A 265 2.41 -2.92 2.69
N LEU A 266 1.34 -2.46 2.03
CA LEU A 266 0.34 -1.57 2.64
C LEU A 266 -0.58 -2.34 3.59
N ASN A 267 -0.54 -2.00 4.88
CA ASN A 267 -1.56 -2.40 5.85
C ASN A 267 -2.92 -1.72 5.53
N ILE A 268 -3.97 -2.02 6.28
CA ILE A 268 -5.33 -1.52 5.99
C ILE A 268 -5.39 0.02 6.08
N ASP A 269 -4.81 0.62 7.11
CA ASP A 269 -4.88 2.08 7.33
C ASP A 269 -4.08 2.84 6.25
N ASP A 270 -2.90 2.35 5.88
CA ASP A 270 -2.09 2.95 4.82
C ASP A 270 -2.68 2.71 3.42
N PHE A 271 -3.39 1.60 3.21
CA PHE A 271 -4.17 1.40 1.98
C PHE A 271 -5.35 2.38 1.89
N LEU A 272 -6.07 2.64 3.00
CA LEU A 272 -7.15 3.63 3.03
C LEU A 272 -6.60 5.05 2.77
N ARG A 273 -5.41 5.39 3.27
CA ARG A 273 -4.68 6.64 2.93
C ARG A 273 -4.30 6.72 1.46
N PHE A 274 -3.81 5.64 0.86
CA PHE A 274 -3.56 5.56 -0.58
C PHE A 274 -4.84 5.82 -1.39
N ILE A 275 -5.96 5.18 -1.03
CA ILE A 275 -7.28 5.45 -1.66
C ILE A 275 -7.73 6.91 -1.44
N GLN A 276 -7.45 7.52 -0.28
CA GLN A 276 -7.77 8.93 -0.02
C GLN A 276 -6.98 9.87 -0.94
N GLN A 277 -5.66 9.65 -1.10
CA GLN A 277 -4.79 10.42 -2.00
C GLN A 277 -5.22 10.27 -3.46
N LEU A 278 -5.40 9.02 -3.89
CA LEU A 278 -5.82 8.60 -5.23
C LEU A 278 -7.04 9.37 -5.76
N ARG A 279 -8.05 9.61 -4.92
CA ARG A 279 -9.28 10.31 -5.32
C ARG A 279 -9.01 11.68 -5.96
N ASN A 280 -8.07 12.45 -5.40
CA ASN A 280 -7.74 13.79 -5.91
C ASN A 280 -7.17 13.77 -7.35
N HIS A 281 -6.71 12.61 -7.84
CA HIS A 281 -6.17 12.40 -9.18
C HIS A 281 -7.20 11.83 -10.18
N LEU A 282 -8.34 11.37 -9.67
CA LEU A 282 -9.45 10.76 -10.43
C LEU A 282 -10.62 11.75 -10.62
N THR A 283 -11.20 11.72 -11.81
CA THR A 283 -12.47 12.40 -12.14
C THR A 283 -13.66 11.74 -11.45
N VAL A 284 -14.79 12.45 -11.38
CA VAL A 284 -16.05 11.91 -10.84
C VAL A 284 -16.57 10.71 -11.64
N ALA A 285 -16.25 10.65 -12.94
CA ALA A 285 -16.60 9.52 -13.80
C ALA A 285 -15.76 8.28 -13.48
N GLU A 286 -14.44 8.42 -13.30
CA GLU A 286 -13.53 7.34 -12.91
C GLU A 286 -13.86 6.83 -11.50
N GLN A 287 -14.04 7.73 -10.52
CA GLN A 287 -14.41 7.34 -9.14
C GLN A 287 -15.76 6.63 -9.07
N HIS A 288 -16.79 7.11 -9.80
CA HIS A 288 -18.07 6.41 -9.84
C HIS A 288 -17.91 4.98 -10.39
N LYS A 289 -17.24 4.80 -11.54
CA LYS A 289 -17.01 3.47 -12.13
C LYS A 289 -16.25 2.53 -11.17
N LEU A 290 -15.20 3.04 -10.54
CA LEU A 290 -14.35 2.28 -9.62
C LEU A 290 -15.12 1.84 -8.36
N PHE A 291 -15.73 2.79 -7.64
CA PHE A 291 -16.37 2.50 -6.36
C PHE A 291 -17.71 1.79 -6.51
N GLU A 292 -18.46 2.01 -7.59
CA GLU A 292 -19.66 1.20 -7.86
C GLU A 292 -19.28 -0.28 -8.07
N ALA A 293 -18.19 -0.57 -8.79
CA ALA A 293 -17.68 -1.94 -8.95
C ALA A 293 -17.26 -2.56 -7.61
N GLN A 294 -16.55 -1.81 -6.75
CA GLN A 294 -16.11 -2.31 -5.44
C GLN A 294 -17.27 -2.45 -4.43
N SER A 295 -18.30 -1.60 -4.48
CA SER A 295 -19.46 -1.70 -3.58
C SER A 295 -20.26 -2.99 -3.77
N LYS A 296 -20.25 -3.56 -4.99
CA LYS A 296 -20.85 -4.87 -5.30
C LYS A 296 -20.18 -6.04 -4.57
N ARG A 297 -18.98 -5.84 -3.99
CA ARG A 297 -18.30 -6.80 -3.09
C ARG A 297 -18.76 -6.69 -1.61
N ASN A 298 -19.85 -5.95 -1.33
CA ASN A 298 -20.37 -5.65 0.01
C ASN A 298 -19.41 -4.84 0.93
N SER A 299 -18.42 -4.16 0.36
CA SER A 299 -17.56 -3.22 1.08
C SER A 299 -18.36 -1.98 1.52
N ALA A 300 -18.27 -1.65 2.81
CA ALA A 300 -18.98 -0.48 3.36
C ALA A 300 -18.31 0.82 2.89
N VAL A 301 -16.97 0.86 2.88
CA VAL A 301 -16.19 2.01 2.42
C VAL A 301 -16.42 2.27 0.94
N ALA A 302 -16.39 1.22 0.09
CA ALA A 302 -16.70 1.36 -1.32
C ALA A 302 -18.15 1.82 -1.57
N THR A 303 -19.11 1.36 -0.76
CA THR A 303 -20.50 1.82 -0.84
C THR A 303 -20.61 3.32 -0.53
N TYR A 304 -19.90 3.81 0.49
CA TYR A 304 -19.89 5.23 0.85
C TYR A 304 -19.23 6.11 -0.21
N LEU A 305 -18.05 5.70 -0.69
CA LEU A 305 -17.34 6.42 -1.77
C LEU A 305 -18.13 6.43 -3.08
N ALA A 306 -18.85 5.35 -3.41
CA ALA A 306 -19.76 5.29 -4.56
C ALA A 306 -20.96 6.23 -4.41
N VAL A 307 -21.56 6.33 -3.21
CA VAL A 307 -22.63 7.29 -2.91
C VAL A 307 -22.17 8.73 -3.16
N TYR A 308 -21.01 9.11 -2.63
CA TYR A 308 -20.50 10.48 -2.84
C TYR A 308 -20.16 10.75 -4.31
N ALA A 309 -19.60 9.78 -5.05
CA ALA A 309 -19.37 9.92 -6.49
C ALA A 309 -20.68 10.03 -7.29
N LEU A 310 -21.73 9.30 -6.91
CA LEU A 310 -23.07 9.39 -7.50
C LEU A 310 -23.73 10.75 -7.25
N ILE A 311 -23.64 11.29 -6.02
CA ILE A 311 -24.21 12.60 -5.68
C ILE A 311 -23.46 13.71 -6.42
N ALA A 312 -22.12 13.72 -6.34
CA ALA A 312 -21.27 14.69 -7.01
C ALA A 312 -21.53 14.72 -8.53
N ARG A 313 -21.58 13.53 -9.16
CA ARG A 313 -21.83 13.40 -10.60
C ARG A 313 -23.26 13.77 -10.98
N GLY A 314 -24.24 13.32 -10.20
CA GLY A 314 -25.66 13.62 -10.45
C GLY A 314 -25.96 15.11 -10.34
N PHE A 315 -25.35 15.80 -9.38
CA PHE A 315 -25.50 17.25 -9.25
C PHE A 315 -24.75 18.00 -10.36
N ALA A 316 -23.46 17.74 -10.55
CA ALA A 316 -22.63 18.47 -11.52
C ALA A 316 -23.06 18.22 -12.97
N GLN A 317 -23.37 16.98 -13.34
CA GLN A 317 -23.80 16.60 -14.70
C GLN A 317 -25.32 16.67 -14.90
N ARG A 318 -26.07 17.27 -13.96
CA ARG A 318 -27.54 17.46 -14.00
C ARG A 318 -28.33 16.16 -14.25
N GLN A 319 -27.89 15.07 -13.61
CA GLN A 319 -28.44 13.72 -13.69
C GLN A 319 -29.06 13.27 -12.34
N PRO A 320 -30.27 13.75 -11.97
CA PRO A 320 -30.95 13.39 -10.71
C PRO A 320 -31.18 11.88 -10.51
N ALA A 321 -31.21 11.10 -11.60
CA ALA A 321 -31.27 9.64 -11.53
C ALA A 321 -30.09 9.02 -10.72
N LEU A 322 -28.90 9.61 -10.77
CA LEU A 322 -27.73 9.16 -9.98
C LEU A 322 -27.91 9.47 -8.49
N ILE A 323 -28.55 10.59 -8.15
CA ILE A 323 -28.88 10.97 -6.77
C ILE A 323 -29.98 10.04 -6.21
N ARG A 324 -30.94 9.62 -7.05
CA ARG A 324 -31.91 8.57 -6.69
C ARG A 324 -31.22 7.21 -6.45
N GLN A 325 -30.22 6.86 -7.26
CA GLN A 325 -29.37 5.67 -7.02
C GLN A 325 -28.60 5.78 -5.70
N ALA A 326 -28.07 6.97 -5.37
CA ALA A 326 -27.41 7.23 -4.09
C ALA A 326 -28.38 7.06 -2.90
N ARG A 327 -29.59 7.64 -2.95
CA ARG A 327 -30.67 7.42 -1.94
C ARG A 327 -30.94 5.93 -1.74
N GLN A 328 -31.02 5.14 -2.81
CA GLN A 328 -31.20 3.68 -2.74
C GLN A 328 -30.00 2.91 -2.16
N MET A 329 -28.77 3.43 -2.23
CA MET A 329 -27.60 2.85 -1.57
C MET A 329 -27.56 3.24 -0.08
N LEU A 330 -27.86 4.49 0.24
CA LEU A 330 -27.99 5.01 1.60
C LEU A 330 -29.08 4.32 2.42
N ILE A 331 -30.23 3.97 1.83
CA ILE A 331 -31.29 3.18 2.50
C ILE A 331 -30.82 1.76 2.86
N ARG A 332 -29.87 1.19 2.10
CA ARG A 332 -29.26 -0.11 2.42
C ARG A 332 -28.19 0.01 3.51
N LEU A 333 -27.40 1.09 3.48
CA LEU A 333 -26.33 1.39 4.44
C LEU A 333 -26.87 1.80 5.83
N GLY A 334 -27.94 2.61 5.84
CA GLY A 334 -28.63 3.11 7.04
C GLY A 334 -29.26 2.04 7.95
N LYS A 335 -29.23 0.77 7.54
CA LYS A 335 -29.58 -0.38 8.41
C LYS A 335 -28.48 -0.71 9.43
N ARG A 336 -27.33 -0.04 9.38
CA ARG A 336 -26.14 -0.33 10.22
C ARG A 336 -25.37 0.90 10.69
N GLN A 337 -25.56 2.06 10.07
CA GLN A 337 -24.78 3.29 10.25
C GLN A 337 -25.74 4.50 10.24
N ASP A 338 -25.46 5.56 10.99
CA ASP A 338 -26.17 6.84 10.76
C ASP A 338 -25.68 7.43 9.43
N VAL A 339 -26.63 7.70 8.54
CA VAL A 339 -26.45 8.37 7.25
C VAL A 339 -27.65 9.28 6.97
N HIS A 340 -28.37 9.70 8.01
CA HIS A 340 -29.61 10.47 7.87
C HIS A 340 -29.34 11.88 7.30
N LEU A 341 -28.15 12.43 7.53
CA LEU A 341 -27.72 13.67 6.89
C LEU A 341 -27.61 13.49 5.37
N GLU A 342 -26.84 12.51 4.87
CA GLU A 342 -26.75 12.24 3.42
C GLU A 342 -28.11 11.83 2.80
N GLN A 343 -28.97 11.13 3.55
CA GLN A 343 -30.34 10.84 3.10
C GLN A 343 -31.18 12.12 2.94
N SER A 344 -31.12 13.04 3.91
CA SER A 344 -31.82 14.34 3.83
C SER A 344 -31.33 15.19 2.64
N LEU A 345 -30.01 15.20 2.40
CA LEU A 345 -29.39 15.89 1.27
C LEU A 345 -29.78 15.27 -0.08
N CYS A 346 -29.89 13.93 -0.16
CA CYS A 346 -30.42 13.27 -1.34
C CYS A 346 -31.90 13.59 -1.59
N ALA A 347 -32.74 13.63 -0.55
CA ALA A 347 -34.14 14.01 -0.66
C ALA A 347 -34.29 15.48 -1.12
N LEU A 348 -33.50 16.40 -0.55
CA LEU A 348 -33.43 17.79 -0.97
C LEU A 348 -33.09 17.92 -2.46
N LEU A 349 -32.03 17.25 -2.91
CA LEU A 349 -31.58 17.26 -4.31
C LEU A 349 -32.53 16.55 -5.29
N LEU A 350 -33.54 15.86 -4.77
CA LEU A 350 -34.67 15.30 -5.51
C LEU A 350 -35.96 16.14 -5.37
N GLY A 351 -35.88 17.36 -4.81
CA GLY A 351 -37.01 18.26 -4.60
C GLY A 351 -37.96 17.86 -3.46
N GLN A 352 -37.65 16.80 -2.71
CA GLN A 352 -38.52 16.20 -1.69
C GLN A 352 -38.35 16.89 -0.33
N THR A 353 -38.67 18.19 -0.26
CA THR A 353 -38.37 19.06 0.89
C THR A 353 -38.94 18.55 2.23
N GLU A 354 -40.19 18.07 2.24
CA GLU A 354 -40.83 17.50 3.45
C GLU A 354 -40.19 16.20 3.94
N GLU A 355 -39.59 15.41 3.06
CA GLU A 355 -38.84 14.22 3.46
C GLU A 355 -37.45 14.62 3.95
N ALA A 356 -36.82 15.58 3.28
CA ALA A 356 -35.51 16.09 3.65
C ALA A 356 -35.49 16.59 5.10
N THR A 357 -36.46 17.43 5.49
CA THR A 357 -36.58 17.91 6.88
C THR A 357 -36.90 16.77 7.86
N ARG A 358 -37.85 15.89 7.52
CA ARG A 358 -38.25 14.74 8.36
C ARG A 358 -37.11 13.75 8.63
N VAL A 359 -36.24 13.49 7.64
CA VAL A 359 -35.09 12.60 7.81
C VAL A 359 -33.93 13.31 8.51
N LEU A 360 -33.75 14.62 8.29
CA LEU A 360 -32.76 15.42 9.00
C LEU A 360 -32.96 15.39 10.53
N GLU A 361 -34.21 15.40 11.01
CA GLU A 361 -34.54 15.28 12.44
C GLU A 361 -34.04 13.98 13.11
N LEU A 362 -33.73 12.94 12.32
CA LEU A 362 -33.21 11.66 12.82
C LEU A 362 -31.67 11.61 12.91
N SER A 363 -30.97 12.60 12.34
CA SER A 363 -29.50 12.63 12.31
C SER A 363 -28.89 12.95 13.69
N GLN A 364 -27.71 12.39 13.96
CA GLN A 364 -26.93 12.64 15.17
C GLN A 364 -25.80 13.67 14.96
N GLU A 365 -25.67 14.25 13.76
CA GLU A 365 -24.61 15.21 13.41
C GLU A 365 -24.88 16.61 13.99
N TYR A 366 -24.51 16.80 15.25
CA TYR A 366 -24.76 18.02 16.02
C TYR A 366 -24.27 19.32 15.35
N GLU A 367 -23.08 19.32 14.75
CA GLU A 367 -22.50 20.53 14.15
C GLU A 367 -23.29 20.99 12.90
N ALA A 368 -23.65 20.06 12.02
CA ALA A 368 -24.51 20.33 10.86
C ALA A 368 -25.92 20.77 11.31
N LEU A 369 -26.52 20.09 12.29
CA LEU A 369 -27.85 20.44 12.83
C LEU A 369 -27.86 21.81 13.53
N ALA A 370 -26.80 22.18 14.25
CA ALA A 370 -26.67 23.48 14.87
C ALA A 370 -26.59 24.59 13.81
N PHE A 371 -25.76 24.39 12.78
CA PHE A 371 -25.64 25.33 11.65
C PHE A 371 -26.95 25.50 10.88
N ILE A 372 -27.61 24.40 10.51
CA ILE A 372 -28.89 24.43 9.78
C ILE A 372 -29.97 25.17 10.59
N ARG A 373 -30.04 24.94 11.91
CA ARG A 373 -30.96 25.65 12.81
C ARG A 373 -30.61 27.12 12.95
N GLU A 374 -29.33 27.48 13.05
CA GLU A 374 -28.89 28.89 13.09
C GLU A 374 -29.29 29.64 11.81
N LYS A 375 -29.11 29.03 10.63
CA LYS A 375 -29.46 29.64 9.34
C LYS A 375 -30.94 29.51 8.97
N SER A 376 -31.78 29.05 9.91
CA SER A 376 -33.24 28.91 9.76
C SER A 376 -34.03 29.54 10.91
N GLN A 377 -33.44 30.48 11.69
CA GLN A 377 -34.12 31.09 12.83
C GLN A 377 -35.32 31.98 12.45
N ASP A 378 -35.29 32.58 11.26
CA ASP A 378 -36.34 33.47 10.74
C ASP A 378 -37.36 32.74 9.84
N SER A 379 -37.28 31.40 9.71
CA SER A 379 -38.15 30.58 8.85
C SER A 379 -39.03 29.60 9.63
N PRO A 380 -40.22 29.22 9.11
CA PRO A 380 -41.10 28.25 9.76
C PRO A 380 -40.58 26.81 9.68
N ASP A 381 -39.61 26.55 8.80
CA ASP A 381 -38.98 25.25 8.56
C ASP A 381 -37.44 25.38 8.50
N LEU A 382 -36.76 24.23 8.49
CA LEU A 382 -35.30 24.14 8.41
C LEU A 382 -34.76 24.21 6.96
N LEU A 383 -35.63 24.45 5.98
CA LEU A 383 -35.28 24.37 4.56
C LEU A 383 -34.25 25.41 4.11
N PRO A 384 -34.28 26.70 4.54
CA PRO A 384 -33.28 27.67 4.11
C PRO A 384 -31.86 27.31 4.58
N GLY A 385 -31.71 26.90 5.85
CA GLY A 385 -30.43 26.44 6.38
C GLY A 385 -29.97 25.11 5.78
N LEU A 386 -30.89 24.18 5.48
CA LEU A 386 -30.57 22.92 4.82
C LEU A 386 -30.10 23.13 3.37
N CYS A 387 -30.72 24.05 2.62
CA CYS A 387 -30.27 24.46 1.29
C CYS A 387 -28.85 25.06 1.35
N LEU A 388 -28.62 26.01 2.25
CA LEU A 388 -27.31 26.67 2.38
C LEU A 388 -26.22 25.69 2.86
N TYR A 389 -26.56 24.78 3.77
CA TYR A 389 -25.67 23.68 4.17
C TYR A 389 -25.36 22.73 3.01
N ALA A 390 -26.34 22.37 2.19
CA ALA A 390 -26.13 21.50 1.03
C ALA A 390 -25.20 22.13 -0.03
N GLU A 391 -25.30 23.42 -0.30
CA GLU A 391 -24.36 24.15 -1.17
C GLU A 391 -22.94 24.12 -0.57
N GLN A 392 -22.79 24.44 0.72
CA GLN A 392 -21.48 24.43 1.39
C GLN A 392 -20.85 23.03 1.46
N TRP A 393 -21.64 22.00 1.76
CA TRP A 393 -21.23 20.60 1.78
C TRP A 393 -20.77 20.12 0.41
N LEU A 394 -21.56 20.39 -0.64
CA LEU A 394 -21.15 20.09 -2.03
C LEU A 394 -19.84 20.79 -2.38
N GLN A 395 -19.69 22.07 -2.01
CA GLN A 395 -18.55 22.90 -2.37
C GLN A 395 -17.24 22.56 -1.64
N HIS A 396 -17.30 22.23 -0.34
CA HIS A 396 -16.12 22.12 0.54
C HIS A 396 -15.81 20.69 1.02
N GLU A 397 -16.80 19.79 1.02
CA GLU A 397 -16.60 18.38 1.38
C GLU A 397 -16.67 17.48 0.15
N VAL A 398 -17.63 17.67 -0.77
CA VAL A 398 -17.83 16.73 -1.89
C VAL A 398 -16.91 17.01 -3.08
N PHE A 399 -17.03 18.19 -3.70
CA PHE A 399 -16.31 18.57 -4.93
C PHE A 399 -14.77 18.51 -4.84
N PRO A 400 -14.11 18.91 -3.74
CA PRO A 400 -12.65 18.98 -3.66
C PRO A 400 -11.91 17.64 -3.88
N HIS A 401 -12.61 16.51 -3.77
CA HIS A 401 -12.05 15.18 -3.97
C HIS A 401 -12.17 14.63 -5.39
N PHE A 402 -12.73 15.37 -6.34
CA PHE A 402 -12.87 14.95 -7.74
C PHE A 402 -12.11 15.93 -8.65
N ARG A 403 -11.14 15.41 -9.43
CA ARG A 403 -10.20 16.24 -10.21
C ARG A 403 -10.86 17.22 -11.18
N ASP A 404 -12.02 16.85 -11.73
CA ASP A 404 -12.84 17.63 -12.65
C ASP A 404 -13.83 18.57 -11.98
N LEU A 405 -14.16 18.36 -10.69
CA LEU A 405 -15.12 19.18 -9.94
C LEU A 405 -14.46 20.15 -8.93
N ALA A 406 -13.20 19.95 -8.58
CA ALA A 406 -12.52 20.69 -7.50
C ALA A 406 -12.47 22.22 -7.68
N ASN A 407 -12.65 22.74 -8.90
CA ASN A 407 -12.71 24.16 -9.23
C ASN A 407 -14.13 24.64 -9.66
N GLN A 408 -15.14 23.77 -9.60
CA GLN A 408 -16.53 24.10 -9.96
C GLN A 408 -17.28 24.71 -8.76
N GLN A 409 -18.36 25.45 -9.03
CA GLN A 409 -19.21 26.04 -8.01
C GLN A 409 -20.54 25.30 -7.85
N ALA A 410 -20.97 25.11 -6.60
CA ALA A 410 -22.14 24.30 -6.26
C ALA A 410 -23.35 25.15 -5.85
N PHE A 411 -24.09 25.66 -6.84
CA PHE A 411 -25.37 26.37 -6.61
C PHE A 411 -26.59 25.47 -6.86
N LEU A 412 -27.43 25.28 -5.85
CA LEU A 412 -28.72 24.59 -5.95
C LEU A 412 -29.64 25.29 -6.94
N LYS A 413 -29.62 26.63 -6.97
CA LYS A 413 -30.41 27.44 -7.90
C LYS A 413 -30.17 27.04 -9.35
N ASP A 414 -28.90 26.88 -9.75
CA ASP A 414 -28.52 26.54 -11.13
C ASP A 414 -28.71 25.05 -11.45
N TYR A 415 -28.94 24.22 -10.42
CA TYR A 415 -29.34 22.82 -10.55
C TYR A 415 -30.85 22.71 -10.77
N PHE A 416 -31.67 23.32 -9.92
CA PHE A 416 -33.13 23.30 -10.06
C PHE A 416 -33.65 24.18 -11.20
N ALA A 417 -32.88 25.14 -11.71
CA ALA A 417 -33.21 25.90 -12.91
C ALA A 417 -32.96 25.12 -14.23
N ASN A 418 -32.38 23.92 -14.17
CA ASN A 418 -32.11 23.12 -15.38
C ASN A 418 -33.37 22.35 -15.84
N PRO A 419 -33.82 22.49 -17.11
CA PRO A 419 -35.03 21.84 -17.60
C PRO A 419 -35.02 20.30 -17.55
N GLN A 420 -33.85 19.65 -17.66
CA GLN A 420 -33.75 18.19 -17.55
C GLN A 420 -33.90 17.71 -16.11
N VAL A 421 -33.45 18.53 -15.14
CA VAL A 421 -33.70 18.27 -13.72
C VAL A 421 -35.19 18.44 -13.43
N GLN A 422 -35.78 19.58 -13.82
CA GLN A 422 -37.21 19.87 -13.63
C GLN A 422 -38.11 18.74 -14.16
N ALA A 423 -37.95 18.38 -15.44
CA ALA A 423 -38.76 17.33 -16.07
C ALA A 423 -38.57 15.94 -15.44
N TYR A 424 -37.41 15.65 -14.83
CA TYR A 424 -37.22 14.41 -14.07
C TYR A 424 -37.88 14.46 -12.68
N LEU A 425 -37.80 15.59 -11.98
CA LEU A 425 -38.40 15.76 -10.66
C LEU A 425 -39.94 15.77 -10.74
N GLU A 426 -40.52 16.42 -11.76
CA GLU A 426 -41.96 16.38 -12.06
C GLU A 426 -42.45 14.97 -12.43
N ALA A 427 -41.56 14.09 -12.92
CA ALA A 427 -41.85 12.71 -13.25
C ALA A 427 -41.49 11.69 -12.14
N LEU A 428 -41.08 12.15 -10.95
CA LEU A 428 -40.90 11.27 -9.79
C LEU A 428 -42.27 10.90 -9.19
N PRO A 429 -42.55 9.60 -8.93
CA PRO A 429 -43.72 9.22 -8.15
C PRO A 429 -43.64 9.84 -6.75
N THR A 430 -44.73 10.47 -6.30
CA THR A 430 -44.85 10.94 -4.93
C THR A 430 -44.80 9.74 -3.99
N ASP A 431 -43.90 9.73 -3.00
CA ASP A 431 -43.60 8.55 -2.16
C ASP A 431 -44.79 8.04 -1.27
N ALA A 432 -45.96 8.66 -1.40
CA ALA A 432 -47.25 8.12 -0.94
C ALA A 432 -47.67 6.85 -1.71
N GLU A 433 -47.27 6.68 -2.98
CA GLU A 433 -47.59 5.50 -3.78
C GLU A 433 -46.64 4.34 -3.47
N THR A 434 -45.33 4.60 -3.43
CA THR A 434 -44.26 3.60 -3.20
C THR A 434 -44.39 2.89 -1.85
N THR A 435 -44.84 3.60 -0.82
CA THR A 435 -45.09 3.04 0.52
C THR A 435 -46.18 1.96 0.52
N ASN A 436 -47.13 2.00 -0.42
CA ASN A 436 -48.24 1.05 -0.50
C ASN A 436 -47.91 -0.22 -1.30
N GLU A 437 -47.06 -0.16 -2.33
CA GLU A 437 -46.69 -1.35 -3.11
C GLU A 437 -45.89 -2.37 -2.28
N TRP A 438 -44.95 -1.90 -1.45
CA TRP A 438 -44.13 -2.80 -0.62
C TRP A 438 -44.87 -3.43 0.56
N ALA A 439 -46.11 -3.01 0.86
CA ALA A 439 -46.97 -3.69 1.82
C ALA A 439 -47.60 -4.99 1.27
N VAL A 440 -47.58 -5.21 -0.05
CA VAL A 440 -48.30 -6.32 -0.72
C VAL A 440 -47.34 -7.38 -1.30
N ILE A 441 -46.33 -7.78 -0.54
CA ILE A 441 -45.52 -8.98 -0.84
C ILE A 441 -45.90 -10.11 0.12
N ASN A 442 -46.88 -10.91 -0.30
CA ASN A 442 -47.40 -12.05 0.43
C ASN A 442 -46.39 -13.23 0.37
N PRO A 443 -45.90 -13.79 1.50
CA PRO A 443 -44.83 -14.79 1.49
C PRO A 443 -45.35 -16.18 1.06
N GLN A 444 -45.27 -16.48 -0.24
CA GLN A 444 -45.53 -17.85 -0.74
C GLN A 444 -44.30 -18.76 -0.59
N ASN A 445 -44.56 -20.00 -0.15
CA ASN A 445 -43.55 -21.01 0.14
C ASN A 445 -42.79 -21.46 -1.11
N PHE A 446 -41.47 -21.59 -1.01
CA PHE A 446 -40.66 -22.41 -1.91
C PHE A 446 -40.73 -23.90 -1.49
N PRO A 447 -41.23 -24.81 -2.34
CA PRO A 447 -41.16 -26.25 -2.06
C PRO A 447 -39.75 -26.79 -2.34
N GLN A 448 -39.16 -27.53 -1.39
CA GLN A 448 -37.93 -28.30 -1.64
C GLN A 448 -38.25 -29.59 -2.42
N PRO A 449 -37.50 -29.93 -3.49
CA PRO A 449 -37.49 -31.27 -4.05
C PRO A 449 -36.53 -32.19 -3.28
N GLN A 450 -37.00 -33.37 -2.85
CA GLN A 450 -36.13 -34.46 -2.41
C GLN A 450 -36.07 -35.59 -3.47
N THR A 451 -35.12 -36.51 -3.31
CA THR A 451 -34.68 -37.48 -4.33
C THR A 451 -35.59 -38.73 -4.45
N ASN A 452 -35.80 -39.23 -5.69
CA ASN A 452 -35.26 -40.54 -6.15
C ASN A 452 -35.86 -41.10 -7.49
N ASN A 453 -34.96 -41.45 -8.41
CA ASN A 453 -34.89 -42.67 -9.25
C ASN A 453 -36.04 -43.16 -10.18
N SER A 454 -35.87 -42.87 -11.49
CA SER A 454 -35.81 -43.85 -12.63
C SER A 454 -37.10 -44.59 -13.11
N PRO A 455 -37.13 -45.26 -14.30
CA PRO A 455 -36.11 -45.39 -15.37
C PRO A 455 -36.58 -45.09 -16.84
N PHE A 456 -35.62 -45.21 -17.77
CA PHE A 456 -35.66 -45.13 -19.26
C PHE A 456 -36.65 -46.08 -19.99
N PRO A 457 -37.11 -45.82 -21.25
CA PRO A 457 -36.28 -46.04 -22.47
C PRO A 457 -36.45 -45.14 -23.72
N LYS A 458 -35.28 -44.79 -24.29
CA LYS A 458 -34.83 -44.67 -25.71
C LYS A 458 -35.82 -44.60 -26.91
N ASN A 459 -35.51 -43.63 -27.78
CA ASN A 459 -35.44 -43.66 -29.25
C ASN A 459 -36.68 -43.96 -30.12
N LEU A 460 -36.98 -43.03 -31.06
CA LEU A 460 -36.94 -43.36 -32.49
C LEU A 460 -36.64 -42.12 -33.37
N THR A 461 -36.38 -42.33 -34.66
CA THR A 461 -35.82 -41.33 -35.59
C THR A 461 -36.81 -40.99 -36.72
N ARG A 462 -36.62 -39.83 -37.38
CA ARG A 462 -36.81 -39.52 -38.83
C ARG A 462 -37.79 -38.38 -39.18
N THR A 463 -37.32 -37.53 -40.10
CA THR A 463 -37.97 -36.40 -40.82
C THR A 463 -38.93 -36.92 -41.94
N PRO A 464 -39.66 -36.12 -42.78
CA PRO A 464 -39.40 -34.72 -43.22
C PRO A 464 -40.63 -33.83 -43.59
N ARG A 465 -40.37 -32.79 -44.42
CA ARG A 465 -41.25 -31.77 -45.07
C ARG A 465 -41.65 -30.58 -44.18
N GLN A 466 -41.37 -29.32 -44.53
CA GLN A 466 -41.57 -28.49 -45.76
C GLN A 466 -42.98 -27.89 -45.89
N PHE A 467 -43.06 -26.56 -45.85
CA PHE A 467 -43.95 -25.73 -46.68
C PHE A 467 -43.30 -24.34 -46.91
N ASN A 468 -43.66 -23.65 -48.00
CA ASN A 468 -42.94 -22.48 -48.52
C ASN A 468 -43.76 -21.17 -48.52
N HIS A 469 -43.01 -20.05 -48.41
CA HIS A 469 -43.22 -18.68 -48.92
C HIS A 469 -44.60 -18.14 -49.37
N SER A 470 -44.89 -16.90 -48.95
CA SER A 470 -45.31 -15.76 -49.81
C SER A 470 -45.43 -14.46 -48.97
N ARG A 471 -45.33 -13.21 -49.49
CA ARG A 471 -44.47 -12.63 -50.55
C ARG A 471 -44.41 -11.08 -50.40
N THR A 472 -43.37 -10.45 -50.97
CA THR A 472 -43.08 -9.01 -51.28
C THR A 472 -44.28 -8.11 -51.69
N PRO A 473 -44.22 -6.75 -51.65
CA PRO A 473 -43.07 -5.85 -51.87
C PRO A 473 -42.81 -4.73 -50.82
N ASP A 474 -41.67 -4.01 -50.71
CA ASP A 474 -40.48 -3.73 -51.58
C ASP A 474 -40.52 -2.39 -52.35
N LEU A 475 -39.42 -1.60 -52.29
CA LEU A 475 -39.06 -0.42 -53.12
C LEU A 475 -37.67 0.19 -52.74
N ASP A 476 -36.69 -0.04 -53.62
CA ASP A 476 -35.54 0.78 -54.07
C ASP A 476 -34.34 1.21 -53.17
N LEU A 477 -33.14 0.86 -53.69
CA LEU A 477 -31.78 1.37 -53.41
C LEU A 477 -31.21 1.99 -54.71
N PRO A 478 -30.19 2.86 -54.65
CA PRO A 478 -28.79 2.45 -54.99
C PRO A 478 -27.71 3.26 -54.20
N GLU A 479 -26.40 2.98 -54.19
CA GLU A 479 -25.54 1.86 -54.67
C GLU A 479 -24.21 1.81 -53.85
N THR A 480 -23.41 0.74 -54.02
CA THR A 480 -22.14 0.44 -53.29
C THR A 480 -20.88 0.69 -54.18
N PRO A 481 -19.59 0.66 -53.73
CA PRO A 481 -18.94 -0.55 -53.16
C PRO A 481 -17.81 -0.40 -52.09
N GLU A 482 -17.66 -1.47 -51.31
CA GLU A 482 -16.47 -2.14 -50.71
C GLU A 482 -15.11 -1.42 -50.46
N HIS A 483 -14.51 -1.68 -49.27
CA HIS A 483 -13.55 -2.80 -49.12
C HIS A 483 -13.12 -3.14 -47.67
N LEU A 484 -13.01 -4.46 -47.43
CA LEU A 484 -12.07 -5.20 -46.56
C LEU A 484 -11.72 -4.68 -45.13
N ASN A 485 -12.09 -5.49 -44.13
CA ASN A 485 -11.43 -5.55 -42.82
C ASN A 485 -10.97 -7.00 -42.56
N PHE A 486 -9.76 -7.20 -42.02
CA PHE A 486 -9.16 -8.53 -41.80
C PHE A 486 -8.82 -8.74 -40.31
N SER A 487 -9.20 -9.90 -39.76
CA SER A 487 -8.77 -10.36 -38.43
C SER A 487 -8.26 -11.81 -38.51
N PRO A 488 -7.16 -12.17 -37.81
CA PRO A 488 -6.58 -13.51 -37.88
C PRO A 488 -7.36 -14.56 -37.06
N PRO A 489 -7.22 -15.87 -37.36
CA PRO A 489 -8.06 -16.92 -36.79
C PRO A 489 -7.53 -17.50 -35.47
N MET A 490 -8.46 -17.98 -34.64
CA MET A 490 -8.19 -18.81 -33.45
C MET A 490 -8.77 -20.22 -33.67
N TRP A 491 -7.93 -21.26 -33.60
CA TRP A 491 -8.36 -22.64 -33.82
C TRP A 491 -8.89 -23.30 -32.55
N ASN A 492 -10.18 -23.65 -32.54
CA ASN A 492 -10.75 -24.68 -31.67
C ASN A 492 -10.89 -25.98 -32.46
N SER A 493 -10.30 -27.08 -31.99
CA SER A 493 -10.41 -28.40 -32.62
C SER A 493 -11.08 -29.41 -31.68
N SER A 494 -12.16 -30.02 -32.15
CA SER A 494 -12.93 -31.02 -31.40
C SER A 494 -12.80 -32.40 -32.06
N GLY A 495 -12.18 -33.37 -31.38
CA GLY A 495 -11.99 -34.72 -31.90
C GLY A 495 -11.85 -35.76 -30.80
N SER A 496 -12.97 -36.36 -30.38
CA SER A 496 -12.99 -37.46 -29.41
C SER A 496 -13.27 -38.79 -30.10
N VAL A 497 -12.32 -39.72 -30.04
CA VAL A 497 -12.47 -41.11 -30.50
C VAL A 497 -11.89 -42.04 -29.43
N LYS A 498 -12.58 -43.15 -29.15
CA LYS A 498 -12.12 -44.21 -28.24
C LYS A 498 -11.72 -45.46 -29.01
N SER A 499 -10.63 -46.08 -28.59
CA SER A 499 -10.31 -47.52 -28.70
C SER A 499 -9.29 -47.78 -27.59
N GLU A 500 -9.57 -48.59 -26.57
CA GLU A 500 -9.63 -50.06 -26.58
C GLU A 500 -8.33 -50.72 -27.09
N VAL A 501 -7.78 -51.60 -26.24
CA VAL A 501 -6.41 -52.13 -26.32
C VAL A 501 -6.45 -53.65 -26.45
N PRO A 502 -5.89 -54.24 -27.53
CA PRO A 502 -5.53 -55.65 -27.57
C PRO A 502 -4.16 -55.88 -26.90
N ALA A 503 -3.90 -57.13 -26.51
CA ALA A 503 -2.69 -57.52 -25.77
C ALA A 503 -1.72 -58.37 -26.63
N ALA A 504 -0.64 -58.84 -25.98
CA ALA A 504 0.53 -59.56 -26.51
C ALA A 504 1.64 -58.64 -27.09
N GLU A 505 2.93 -58.99 -27.03
CA GLU A 505 3.55 -60.22 -26.49
C GLU A 505 4.81 -59.95 -25.62
N ARG A 506 5.57 -61.00 -25.29
CA ARG A 506 6.50 -61.06 -24.15
C ARG A 506 7.79 -61.80 -24.55
N THR A 507 8.82 -61.67 -23.71
CA THR A 507 10.09 -62.48 -23.63
C THR A 507 11.28 -61.94 -24.42
N SER A 508 12.54 -62.07 -23.93
CA SER A 508 13.00 -62.32 -22.55
C SER A 508 14.50 -62.02 -22.34
N ARG A 509 14.88 -61.66 -21.11
CA ARG A 509 15.82 -62.47 -20.29
C ARG A 509 15.81 -62.02 -18.82
N GLY A 510 16.21 -62.92 -17.92
CA GLY A 510 16.35 -62.68 -16.48
C GLY A 510 16.78 -63.94 -15.72
N THR A 511 17.24 -63.75 -14.49
CA THR A 511 17.78 -64.80 -13.61
C THR A 511 17.39 -64.42 -12.17
N ASN A 512 16.27 -64.92 -11.62
CA ASN A 512 16.10 -66.15 -10.80
C ASN A 512 16.49 -65.95 -9.32
N GLN A 513 15.89 -66.57 -8.28
CA GLN A 513 14.68 -67.39 -8.01
C GLN A 513 14.53 -67.43 -6.44
N ASN A 514 13.58 -67.97 -5.66
CA ASN A 514 12.33 -68.80 -5.66
C ASN A 514 11.68 -68.53 -4.25
N LEU A 515 10.53 -69.01 -3.72
CA LEU A 515 9.25 -69.72 -3.98
C LEU A 515 8.39 -69.44 -2.67
N ASN A 516 7.09 -69.69 -2.44
CA ASN A 516 5.91 -70.30 -3.08
C ASN A 516 4.65 -69.64 -2.40
N GLY A 517 3.37 -69.94 -2.64
CA GLY A 517 2.71 -70.81 -3.62
C GLY A 517 1.29 -71.29 -3.21
N SER A 518 0.25 -70.83 -3.92
CA SER A 518 -1.07 -71.47 -4.15
C SER A 518 -2.06 -71.71 -2.96
N VAL A 519 -3.31 -71.18 -2.94
CA VAL A 519 -4.52 -71.40 -3.82
C VAL A 519 -5.29 -72.70 -3.45
N LYS A 520 -6.63 -72.74 -3.23
CA LYS A 520 -7.78 -72.55 -4.17
C LYS A 520 -9.18 -72.48 -3.47
N SER A 521 -10.19 -71.93 -4.18
CA SER A 521 -11.67 -72.14 -4.18
C SER A 521 -12.40 -73.08 -3.17
N ALA A 522 -13.69 -72.92 -2.79
CA ALA A 522 -14.75 -71.90 -3.00
C ALA A 522 -16.07 -72.28 -2.23
N THR A 523 -17.20 -71.59 -2.52
CA THR A 523 -18.63 -71.96 -2.18
C THR A 523 -19.12 -71.66 -0.73
N PRO A 524 -20.44 -71.60 -0.41
CA PRO A 524 -21.01 -70.30 -0.01
C PRO A 524 -21.89 -70.24 1.26
N ALA A 525 -22.19 -69.01 1.67
CA ALA A 525 -23.39 -68.51 2.36
C ALA A 525 -24.23 -69.42 3.31
N HIS A 526 -24.40 -68.97 4.57
CA HIS A 526 -25.76 -68.71 5.03
C HIS A 526 -25.90 -67.55 6.03
N ASN A 527 -27.16 -67.28 6.40
CA ASN A 527 -27.71 -66.02 6.84
C ASN A 527 -27.88 -65.88 8.38
N GLN A 528 -27.92 -64.62 8.83
CA GLN A 528 -28.85 -64.08 9.84
C GLN A 528 -28.64 -64.20 11.38
N LYS A 529 -28.79 -63.00 11.98
CA LYS A 529 -29.64 -62.63 13.14
C LYS A 529 -29.14 -62.78 14.60
N ARG A 530 -28.89 -61.58 15.16
CA ARG A 530 -29.53 -60.99 16.36
C ARG A 530 -29.06 -61.38 17.79
N ARG A 531 -28.60 -60.31 18.46
CA ARG A 531 -29.01 -59.81 19.80
C ARG A 531 -28.43 -60.45 21.09
N ARG A 532 -27.46 -59.70 21.63
CA ARG A 532 -27.61 -58.91 22.89
C ARG A 532 -27.71 -59.69 24.23
N ARG A 533 -26.59 -59.77 24.95
CA ARG A 533 -26.45 -59.32 26.36
C ARG A 533 -24.97 -59.24 26.83
N LYS A 534 -24.73 -58.46 27.90
CA LYS A 534 -23.52 -58.40 28.75
C LYS A 534 -23.49 -59.64 29.70
N PRO A 535 -22.40 -60.00 30.44
CA PRO A 535 -21.30 -59.13 30.91
C PRO A 535 -19.85 -59.71 30.90
N THR A 536 -18.91 -58.91 31.42
CA THR A 536 -17.55 -59.24 31.96
C THR A 536 -17.63 -60.09 33.25
N PRO A 537 -16.54 -60.67 33.86
CA PRO A 537 -15.15 -60.12 33.93
C PRO A 537 -13.91 -61.08 34.02
N SER A 538 -12.71 -60.45 33.98
CA SER A 538 -11.45 -60.72 34.73
C SER A 538 -10.82 -62.13 34.94
N ALA A 539 -9.58 -62.30 34.43
CA ALA A 539 -8.34 -62.77 35.11
C ALA A 539 -7.15 -62.61 34.12
N ILE A 540 -5.88 -62.22 34.37
CA ILE A 540 -4.95 -62.04 35.52
C ILE A 540 -3.77 -63.05 35.50
N ARG A 541 -2.55 -62.52 35.26
CA ARG A 541 -1.19 -63.12 35.50
C ARG A 541 -0.83 -64.36 34.65
N GLU A 542 0.43 -64.76 34.46
CA GLU A 542 1.78 -64.32 34.90
C GLU A 542 2.80 -64.76 33.80
N ARG A 543 3.99 -64.19 33.55
CA ARG A 543 5.18 -64.00 34.42
C ARG A 543 6.26 -63.14 33.72
N VAL A 544 7.23 -62.65 34.50
CA VAL A 544 8.52 -62.05 34.04
C VAL A 544 9.63 -62.56 34.98
N PRO A 545 10.76 -63.06 34.45
CA PRO A 545 12.10 -62.46 34.76
C PRO A 545 13.10 -62.62 33.58
N ASP A 546 14.30 -62.05 33.56
CA ASP A 546 14.83 -60.76 34.07
C ASP A 546 16.11 -60.41 33.25
N ASN A 547 16.57 -59.16 33.31
CA ASN A 547 18.00 -58.74 33.33
C ASN A 547 18.21 -57.26 32.94
N ARG A 548 19.19 -56.64 33.60
CA ARG A 548 19.73 -55.27 33.39
C ARG A 548 21.25 -55.33 33.69
N PRO A 549 22.10 -54.36 33.31
CA PRO A 549 22.25 -53.15 34.16
C PRO A 549 22.82 -51.85 33.50
N HIS A 550 22.83 -50.76 34.29
CA HIS A 550 23.70 -49.54 34.16
C HIS A 550 23.45 -48.56 32.98
N SER A 551 23.69 -47.23 33.06
CA SER A 551 24.05 -46.33 34.20
C SER A 551 23.39 -44.91 34.11
N ARG A 552 23.95 -43.86 34.76
CA ARG A 552 23.22 -42.70 35.35
C ARG A 552 23.50 -41.31 34.73
N ARG A 553 22.42 -40.55 34.40
CA ARG A 553 22.14 -39.10 34.68
C ARG A 553 23.17 -38.02 34.20
N PRO A 554 22.95 -36.67 34.38
CA PRO A 554 21.79 -35.86 34.81
C PRO A 554 21.14 -35.03 33.66
N ARG A 555 19.94 -34.41 33.70
CA ARG A 555 18.97 -33.90 34.71
C ARG A 555 19.07 -32.38 34.99
N ARG A 556 18.16 -31.59 34.40
CA ARG A 556 17.54 -30.40 35.05
C ARG A 556 16.05 -30.31 34.70
N ARG A 557 15.19 -29.91 35.66
CA ARG A 557 13.73 -29.75 35.52
C ARG A 557 13.39 -28.25 35.47
N ARG A 558 12.31 -27.88 34.76
CA ARG A 558 11.52 -26.68 35.08
C ARG A 558 10.61 -26.97 36.30
N THR A 559 10.32 -25.94 37.10
CA THR A 559 9.47 -26.01 38.30
C THR A 559 8.03 -25.55 38.03
N PHE A 560 7.13 -25.94 38.94
CA PHE A 560 5.68 -25.72 38.87
C PHE A 560 5.26 -24.32 39.32
N ALA A 561 4.17 -23.83 38.71
CA ALA A 561 3.05 -23.12 39.35
C ALA A 561 1.86 -23.11 38.34
N ASN A 562 0.57 -23.16 38.71
CA ASN A 562 -0.11 -23.62 39.92
C ASN A 562 -1.50 -24.18 39.50
N THR A 563 -2.18 -24.93 40.37
CA THR A 563 -3.54 -25.48 40.14
C THR A 563 -4.65 -24.55 40.69
N ILE A 564 -5.93 -24.99 40.61
CA ILE A 564 -7.16 -24.29 41.05
C ILE A 564 -7.66 -23.26 39.99
N GLU A 565 -8.92 -23.24 39.52
CA GLU A 565 -10.08 -24.14 39.73
C GLU A 565 -10.96 -24.31 38.47
N GLY A 566 -11.79 -25.35 38.43
CA GLY A 566 -12.39 -25.87 37.20
C GLY A 566 -13.76 -25.32 36.75
N LYS A 567 -14.45 -24.47 37.52
CA LYS A 567 -15.88 -24.13 37.27
C LYS A 567 -16.17 -22.72 36.74
N THR A 568 -15.29 -21.75 36.92
CA THR A 568 -15.51 -20.35 36.45
C THR A 568 -15.36 -20.18 34.93
N ARG A 569 -14.55 -21.03 34.28
CA ARG A 569 -14.14 -20.89 32.87
C ARG A 569 -15.28 -20.96 31.85
N LEU A 570 -16.42 -21.58 32.16
CA LEU A 570 -17.53 -21.71 31.20
C LEU A 570 -18.45 -20.48 31.22
N VAL A 571 -18.78 -19.95 32.41
CA VAL A 571 -19.50 -18.68 32.56
C VAL A 571 -18.69 -17.52 31.98
N TRP A 572 -17.38 -17.46 32.29
CA TRP A 572 -16.53 -16.38 31.79
C TRP A 572 -16.35 -16.43 30.26
N ARG A 573 -16.43 -17.61 29.62
CA ARG A 573 -16.43 -17.71 28.15
C ARG A 573 -17.72 -17.20 27.51
N VAL A 574 -18.88 -17.41 28.12
CA VAL A 574 -20.16 -16.87 27.62
C VAL A 574 -20.24 -15.36 27.82
N PHE A 575 -19.80 -14.86 28.98
CA PHE A 575 -19.70 -13.42 29.22
C PHE A 575 -18.67 -12.76 28.30
N ILE A 576 -17.52 -13.37 28.04
CA ILE A 576 -16.56 -12.85 27.06
C ILE A 576 -17.14 -12.89 25.65
N SER A 577 -17.84 -13.94 25.21
CA SER A 577 -18.44 -13.90 23.85
C SER A 577 -19.51 -12.83 23.74
N LEU A 578 -20.34 -12.61 24.77
CA LEU A 578 -21.33 -11.53 24.78
C LEU A 578 -20.68 -10.14 24.82
N VAL A 579 -19.66 -9.94 25.65
CA VAL A 579 -18.92 -8.66 25.72
C VAL A 579 -18.13 -8.43 24.42
N SER A 580 -17.49 -9.44 23.83
CA SER A 580 -16.84 -9.32 22.54
C SER A 580 -17.82 -9.05 21.40
N ILE A 581 -19.03 -9.64 21.40
CA ILE A 581 -20.08 -9.32 20.44
C ILE A 581 -20.58 -7.88 20.64
N LEU A 582 -20.78 -7.44 21.88
CA LEU A 582 -21.25 -6.09 22.20
C LEU A 582 -20.18 -5.02 21.90
N VAL A 583 -18.91 -5.29 22.19
CA VAL A 583 -17.77 -4.44 21.81
C VAL A 583 -17.58 -4.43 20.29
N PHE A 584 -17.72 -5.58 19.61
CA PHE A 584 -17.68 -5.63 18.14
C PHE A 584 -18.86 -4.87 17.52
N TRP A 585 -20.05 -4.91 18.12
CA TRP A 585 -21.22 -4.14 17.69
C TRP A 585 -21.02 -2.63 17.90
N VAL A 586 -20.48 -2.20 19.04
CA VAL A 586 -20.14 -0.79 19.32
C VAL A 586 -18.98 -0.29 18.44
N LEU A 587 -18.01 -1.13 18.10
CA LEU A 587 -16.95 -0.79 17.14
C LEU A 587 -17.48 -0.73 15.69
N ALA A 588 -18.44 -1.59 15.34
CA ALA A 588 -19.07 -1.58 14.01
C ALA A 588 -19.97 -0.36 13.78
N THR A 589 -20.48 0.28 14.83
CA THR A 589 -21.25 1.54 14.72
C THR A 589 -20.37 2.79 14.86
N THR A 590 -19.30 2.76 15.65
CA THR A 590 -18.42 3.93 15.86
C THR A 590 -17.33 4.13 14.79
N THR A 591 -16.98 3.10 14.00
CA THR A 591 -16.02 3.24 12.90
C THR A 591 -16.47 4.17 11.78
N PHE A 592 -17.77 4.45 11.63
CA PHE A 592 -18.26 5.23 10.49
C PHE A 592 -17.92 6.73 10.56
N GLY A 593 -18.04 7.37 11.74
CA GLY A 593 -17.61 8.77 11.90
C GLY A 593 -16.10 8.95 11.69
N TRP A 594 -15.30 7.94 12.04
CA TRP A 594 -13.87 7.91 11.73
C TRP A 594 -13.63 7.77 10.22
N LEU A 595 -14.37 6.90 9.52
CA LEU A 595 -14.31 6.77 8.05
C LEU A 595 -14.75 8.04 7.31
N LYS A 596 -15.80 8.74 7.77
CA LYS A 596 -16.20 10.05 7.23
C LYS A 596 -15.05 11.04 7.35
N ASN A 597 -14.50 11.21 8.55
CA ASN A 597 -13.39 12.15 8.80
C ASN A 597 -12.08 11.77 8.08
N LEU A 598 -11.84 10.48 7.82
CA LEU A 598 -10.72 10.03 6.97
C LEU A 598 -10.91 10.41 5.50
N PHE A 599 -12.08 10.16 4.92
CA PHE A 599 -12.30 10.35 3.48
C PHE A 599 -12.76 11.76 3.09
N PHE A 600 -13.28 12.54 4.03
CA PHE A 600 -13.85 13.87 3.83
C PHE A 600 -13.41 14.87 4.93
N PRO A 601 -12.09 15.15 5.07
CA PRO A 601 -11.61 16.17 5.99
C PRO A 601 -12.03 17.57 5.53
N THR A 602 -12.75 18.31 6.38
CA THR A 602 -13.30 19.64 6.08
C THR A 602 -12.21 20.63 5.65
N ARG A 603 -12.33 21.19 4.44
CA ARG A 603 -11.29 22.02 3.81
C ARG A 603 -11.54 23.52 4.09
N PRO A 604 -10.57 24.28 4.65
CA PRO A 604 -10.70 25.72 4.78
C PRO A 604 -10.52 26.45 3.44
N ALA A 605 -10.99 27.69 3.38
CA ALA A 605 -10.97 28.54 2.19
C ALA A 605 -9.54 28.89 1.71
N PRO A 606 -9.33 29.09 0.39
CA PRO A 606 -8.02 29.44 -0.17
C PRO A 606 -7.57 30.85 0.25
N VAL A 607 -6.34 30.94 0.77
CA VAL A 607 -5.72 32.21 1.18
C VAL A 607 -5.23 32.99 -0.05
N SER A 608 -5.57 34.27 -0.13
CA SER A 608 -5.16 35.16 -1.23
C SER A 608 -3.63 35.30 -1.32
N GLN A 609 -3.09 35.19 -2.54
CA GLN A 609 -1.65 35.38 -2.77
C GLN A 609 -1.25 36.85 -2.58
N LEU A 610 -0.39 37.12 -1.60
CA LEU A 610 0.16 38.45 -1.34
C LEU A 610 1.35 38.74 -2.25
N PHE A 611 1.23 39.77 -3.09
CA PHE A 611 2.35 40.32 -3.85
C PHE A 611 3.35 41.02 -2.92
N VAL A 612 4.57 40.51 -2.84
CA VAL A 612 5.66 41.13 -2.09
C VAL A 612 6.33 42.21 -2.96
N GLN A 613 6.23 43.47 -2.54
CA GLN A 613 7.05 44.55 -3.10
C GLN A 613 8.37 44.65 -2.35
N ILE A 614 9.49 44.61 -3.08
CA ILE A 614 10.86 44.43 -2.55
C ILE A 614 11.38 45.68 -1.79
N ASN A 615 10.64 46.79 -1.80
CA ASN A 615 11.14 48.12 -1.44
C ASN A 615 10.88 48.54 0.02
N GLN A 616 10.43 47.65 0.91
CA GLN A 616 10.26 47.95 2.34
C GLN A 616 10.80 46.81 3.24
N PRO A 617 11.54 47.11 4.33
CA PRO A 617 12.01 46.09 5.26
C PRO A 617 10.85 45.54 6.13
N PRO A 618 10.79 44.23 6.44
CA PRO A 618 9.53 43.63 6.91
C PRO A 618 9.13 43.91 8.37
N ILE A 619 9.99 44.52 9.18
CA ILE A 619 9.78 44.69 10.63
C ILE A 619 10.28 46.07 11.09
N SER A 620 9.42 46.81 11.81
CA SER A 620 9.82 47.97 12.62
C SER A 620 9.97 47.54 14.08
N ILE A 621 11.07 47.93 14.74
CA ILE A 621 11.36 47.53 16.12
C ILE A 621 10.62 48.46 17.11
N PRO A 622 9.77 47.95 18.01
CA PRO A 622 9.06 48.76 19.00
C PRO A 622 9.95 49.15 20.21
N PRO A 623 9.62 50.25 20.93
CA PRO A 623 10.39 50.72 22.08
C PRO A 623 10.17 49.86 23.35
N PRO A 624 11.04 49.97 24.38
CA PRO A 624 11.25 48.90 25.36
C PRO A 624 10.15 48.63 26.40
N ASN A 625 9.06 49.39 26.45
CA ASN A 625 8.08 49.37 27.55
C ASN A 625 6.62 49.26 27.08
N SER A 626 6.36 48.47 26.04
CA SER A 626 4.99 48.06 25.68
C SER A 626 4.52 46.89 26.56
N PRO A 627 3.29 46.90 27.11
CA PRO A 627 2.72 45.70 27.73
C PRO A 627 2.56 44.59 26.68
N PRO A 628 2.59 43.30 27.07
CA PRO A 628 2.57 42.19 26.13
C PRO A 628 1.29 42.21 25.28
N GLN A 629 1.47 42.30 23.96
CA GLN A 629 0.37 42.23 23.00
C GLN A 629 -0.29 40.84 23.04
N GLY A 630 -1.58 40.79 22.69
CA GLY A 630 -2.41 39.58 22.79
C GLY A 630 -1.86 38.40 21.98
N LEU A 631 -2.16 37.19 22.47
CA LEU A 631 -1.81 35.91 21.84
C LEU A 631 -2.71 35.62 20.61
N ASP A 632 -2.78 36.54 19.66
CA ASP A 632 -3.48 36.42 18.38
C ASP A 632 -2.50 36.01 17.26
N GLY A 633 -1.74 34.96 17.55
CA GLY A 633 -0.83 34.29 16.63
C GLY A 633 -0.83 32.78 16.88
N PRO A 634 -0.35 31.97 15.92
CA PRO A 634 -0.32 30.51 16.04
C PRO A 634 0.56 30.08 17.23
N LEU A 635 0.19 28.96 17.86
CA LEU A 635 0.93 28.42 19.01
C LEU A 635 2.41 28.19 18.65
N THR A 636 3.31 28.78 19.45
CA THR A 636 4.76 28.63 19.34
C THR A 636 5.30 27.65 20.38
N ASP A 637 6.45 27.03 20.12
CA ASP A 637 7.09 26.06 21.02
C ASP A 637 7.30 26.61 22.43
N ALA A 638 7.65 27.88 22.55
CA ALA A 638 7.81 28.57 23.84
C ALA A 638 6.47 28.69 24.60
N ALA A 639 5.39 29.10 23.92
CA ALA A 639 4.07 29.17 24.52
C ALA A 639 3.52 27.78 24.88
N ALA A 640 3.71 26.79 24.00
CA ALA A 640 3.35 25.39 24.22
C ALA A 640 4.05 24.82 25.47
N GLN A 641 5.34 25.08 25.64
CA GLN A 641 6.10 24.66 26.81
C GLN A 641 5.59 25.31 28.10
N GLU A 642 5.21 26.59 28.05
CA GLU A 642 4.69 27.31 29.22
C GLU A 642 3.27 26.87 29.61
N ILE A 643 2.42 26.51 28.64
CA ILE A 643 1.10 25.91 28.90
C ILE A 643 1.26 24.54 29.59
N ILE A 644 2.19 23.71 29.13
CA ILE A 644 2.43 22.39 29.76
C ILE A 644 3.07 22.55 31.16
N ARG A 645 3.97 23.52 31.37
CA ARG A 645 4.47 23.87 32.72
C ARG A 645 3.33 24.31 33.65
N THR A 646 2.47 25.21 33.19
CA THR A 646 1.29 25.68 33.93
C THR A 646 0.42 24.50 34.34
N TRP A 647 0.10 23.61 33.39
CA TRP A 647 -0.64 22.38 33.64
C TRP A 647 0.02 21.48 34.70
N LEU A 648 1.32 21.21 34.59
CA LEU A 648 2.03 20.36 35.55
C LEU A 648 2.06 20.97 36.97
N SER A 649 2.15 22.30 37.09
CA SER A 649 1.96 23.01 38.37
C SER A 649 0.54 22.82 38.92
N THR A 650 -0.49 23.07 38.11
CA THR A 650 -1.89 22.92 38.53
C THR A 650 -2.22 21.47 38.92
N LYS A 651 -1.64 20.47 38.23
CA LYS A 651 -1.70 19.06 38.62
C LYS A 651 -1.07 18.83 39.99
N ALA A 652 0.07 19.45 40.28
CA ALA A 652 0.75 19.36 41.57
C ALA A 652 -0.02 20.06 42.71
N GLU A 653 -0.74 21.15 42.43
CA GLU A 653 -1.62 21.82 43.39
C GLU A 653 -2.90 21.00 43.69
N ALA A 654 -3.58 20.51 42.65
CA ALA A 654 -4.83 19.75 42.78
C ALA A 654 -4.62 18.37 43.45
N LEU A 655 -3.45 17.78 43.30
CA LEU A 655 -3.04 16.52 43.95
C LEU A 655 -2.10 16.73 45.15
N GLY A 656 -1.77 17.98 45.46
CA GLY A 656 -0.99 18.39 46.62
C GLY A 656 -1.81 18.40 47.91
N PRO A 657 -1.19 18.72 49.07
CA PRO A 657 -1.82 18.61 50.38
C PRO A 657 -3.05 19.52 50.58
N ASN A 658 -3.19 20.58 49.76
CA ASN A 658 -4.32 21.51 49.83
C ASN A 658 -5.52 21.06 48.96
N HIS A 659 -5.30 20.18 47.98
CA HIS A 659 -6.31 19.71 47.03
C HIS A 659 -7.05 20.83 46.28
N GLU A 660 -6.32 21.69 45.56
CA GLU A 660 -6.84 22.82 44.77
C GLU A 660 -7.49 22.39 43.45
N ILE A 661 -8.51 21.52 43.55
CA ILE A 661 -9.21 20.87 42.43
C ILE A 661 -9.85 21.88 41.47
N ASN A 662 -10.21 23.08 41.95
CA ASN A 662 -10.89 24.09 41.15
C ASN A 662 -9.95 24.70 40.08
N ASN A 663 -8.65 24.81 40.34
CA ASN A 663 -7.70 25.39 39.39
C ASN A 663 -7.59 24.58 38.07
N LEU A 664 -7.95 23.29 38.10
CA LEU A 664 -7.93 22.40 36.93
C LEU A 664 -8.70 22.97 35.72
N GLU A 665 -9.84 23.63 35.93
CA GLU A 665 -10.67 24.14 34.83
C GLU A 665 -10.16 25.47 34.24
N GLN A 666 -9.11 26.05 34.80
CA GLN A 666 -8.44 27.19 34.19
C GLN A 666 -7.61 26.75 32.98
N ILE A 667 -6.96 25.58 33.08
CA ILE A 667 -5.96 25.05 32.14
C ILE A 667 -6.41 23.80 31.36
N LEU A 668 -7.36 23.03 31.89
CA LEU A 668 -7.95 21.86 31.22
C LEU A 668 -9.36 22.14 30.71
N THR A 669 -9.76 21.39 29.68
CA THR A 669 -11.13 21.26 29.18
C THR A 669 -11.42 19.78 28.83
N GLY A 670 -12.61 19.48 28.31
CA GLY A 670 -12.95 18.17 27.74
C GLY A 670 -12.71 16.95 28.63
N SER A 671 -12.10 15.91 28.05
CA SER A 671 -11.84 14.62 28.71
C SER A 671 -10.73 14.73 29.77
N ALA A 672 -9.69 15.53 29.52
CA ALA A 672 -8.62 15.77 30.47
C ALA A 672 -9.16 16.38 31.78
N LEU A 673 -9.99 17.43 31.70
CA LEU A 673 -10.60 18.05 32.88
C LEU A 673 -11.44 17.04 33.67
N SER A 674 -12.28 16.28 32.96
CA SER A 674 -13.16 15.27 33.54
C SER A 674 -12.38 14.19 34.29
N GLN A 675 -11.31 13.66 33.68
CA GLN A 675 -10.45 12.64 34.25
C GLN A 675 -9.69 13.14 35.48
N TRP A 676 -8.99 14.27 35.38
CA TRP A 676 -8.15 14.77 36.48
C TRP A 676 -8.97 15.29 37.66
N ARG A 677 -10.18 15.84 37.42
CA ARG A 677 -11.13 16.21 38.48
C ARG A 677 -11.52 15.00 39.34
N VAL A 678 -11.88 13.87 38.71
CA VAL A 678 -12.20 12.62 39.44
C VAL A 678 -10.99 12.08 40.20
N ILE A 679 -9.80 12.05 39.57
CA ILE A 679 -8.56 11.58 40.23
C ILE A 679 -8.23 12.43 41.46
N ALA A 680 -8.40 13.75 41.39
CA ALA A 680 -8.10 14.66 42.49
C ALA A 680 -9.16 14.65 43.59
N GLN A 681 -10.45 14.47 43.25
CA GLN A 681 -11.52 14.22 44.22
C GLN A 681 -11.29 12.91 44.99
N GLN A 682 -10.89 11.83 44.31
CA GLN A 682 -10.54 10.55 44.95
C GLN A 682 -9.26 10.65 45.80
N ALA A 683 -8.26 11.43 45.37
CA ALA A 683 -7.08 11.70 46.17
C ALA A 683 -7.45 12.38 47.50
N ARG A 684 -8.35 13.37 47.45
CA ARG A 684 -8.87 14.08 48.62
C ARG A 684 -9.75 13.21 49.53
N SER A 685 -10.63 12.35 49.00
CA SER A 685 -11.45 11.43 49.82
C SER A 685 -10.61 10.42 50.58
N ASP A 686 -9.51 9.97 49.97
CA ASP A 686 -8.64 8.93 50.52
C ASP A 686 -7.56 9.51 51.47
N ASN A 687 -7.54 10.83 51.66
CA ASN A 687 -6.50 11.56 52.40
C ASN A 687 -5.07 11.28 51.86
N ARG A 688 -4.94 11.26 50.53
CA ARG A 688 -3.70 10.96 49.80
C ARG A 688 -3.27 12.16 48.98
N TYR A 689 -2.08 12.70 49.25
CA TYR A 689 -1.50 13.78 48.46
C TYR A 689 -0.13 13.38 47.89
N ARG A 690 0.30 14.10 46.86
CA ARG A 690 1.60 13.92 46.21
C ARG A 690 2.35 15.23 46.21
N LYS A 691 3.67 15.17 46.43
CA LYS A 691 4.59 16.23 46.02
C LYS A 691 5.20 15.84 44.69
N TYR A 692 5.39 16.82 43.82
CA TYR A 692 5.94 16.61 42.49
C TYR A 692 7.12 17.55 42.24
N GLU A 693 8.07 17.06 41.45
CA GLU A 693 9.11 17.85 40.81
C GLU A 693 9.10 17.50 39.32
N HIS A 694 8.87 18.51 38.48
CA HIS A 694 8.66 18.35 37.04
C HIS A 694 9.76 19.03 36.23
N SER A 695 10.18 18.37 35.16
CA SER A 695 10.84 19.06 34.04
C SER A 695 10.23 18.62 32.71
N VAL A 696 10.06 19.57 31.80
CA VAL A 696 9.46 19.35 30.48
C VAL A 696 10.37 19.90 29.39
N LYS A 697 10.43 19.19 28.27
CA LYS A 697 11.00 19.65 27.00
C LYS A 697 9.98 19.38 25.90
N VAL A 698 9.57 20.40 25.16
CA VAL A 698 8.78 20.21 23.94
C VAL A 698 9.64 19.57 22.85
N GLU A 699 9.07 18.61 22.13
CA GLU A 699 9.68 17.91 20.99
C GLU A 699 9.10 18.39 19.66
N SER A 700 7.78 18.59 19.59
CA SER A 700 7.08 19.14 18.43
C SER A 700 5.81 19.89 18.83
N VAL A 701 5.44 20.91 18.03
CA VAL A 701 4.12 21.53 18.02
C VAL A 701 3.48 21.29 16.65
N GLU A 702 2.60 20.29 16.58
CA GLU A 702 1.81 19.95 15.40
C GLU A 702 0.52 20.78 15.41
N LYS A 703 0.21 21.48 14.32
CA LYS A 703 -1.06 22.19 14.19
C LYS A 703 -2.11 21.21 13.68
N ILE A 704 -3.19 20.99 14.45
CA ILE A 704 -4.26 20.06 14.10
C ILE A 704 -5.24 20.73 13.12
N ASP A 705 -5.42 22.04 13.28
CA ASP A 705 -6.43 22.82 12.57
C ASP A 705 -5.81 24.09 11.94
N LEU A 706 -6.31 24.45 10.77
CA LEU A 706 -5.86 25.58 9.95
C LEU A 706 -6.40 26.93 10.45
N PHE A 707 -7.45 26.93 11.29
CA PHE A 707 -7.88 28.12 12.03
C PHE A 707 -6.95 28.47 13.20
N ALA A 708 -5.88 27.70 13.43
CA ALA A 708 -4.88 27.88 14.49
C ALA A 708 -5.40 27.82 15.94
N ASP A 709 -6.68 27.48 16.15
CA ASP A 709 -7.30 27.30 17.48
C ASP A 709 -7.23 25.84 18.00
N ARG A 710 -6.59 24.90 17.27
CA ARG A 710 -6.25 23.54 17.79
C ARG A 710 -4.81 23.12 17.47
N ALA A 711 -4.13 22.54 18.45
CA ALA A 711 -2.74 22.09 18.33
C ALA A 711 -2.46 20.82 19.15
N ALA A 712 -1.60 19.94 18.64
CA ALA A 712 -1.01 18.84 19.38
C ALA A 712 0.43 19.20 19.75
N VAL A 713 0.82 18.98 21.00
CA VAL A 713 2.18 19.19 21.47
C VAL A 713 2.72 17.87 21.98
N VAL A 714 3.81 17.39 21.39
CA VAL A 714 4.54 16.23 21.93
C VAL A 714 5.68 16.74 22.78
N ALA A 715 5.77 16.26 24.01
CA ALA A 715 6.79 16.68 24.97
C ALA A 715 7.33 15.49 25.78
N THR A 716 8.63 15.55 26.09
CA THR A 716 9.24 14.71 27.11
C THR A 716 8.98 15.33 28.48
N VAL A 717 8.35 14.59 29.39
CA VAL A 717 8.10 15.01 30.77
C VAL A 717 8.82 14.05 31.72
N LYS A 718 9.65 14.61 32.60
CA LYS A 718 10.21 13.89 33.76
C LYS A 718 9.42 14.32 34.99
N GLU A 719 8.82 13.34 35.65
CA GLU A 719 7.94 13.52 36.81
C GLU A 719 8.50 12.72 37.98
N ALA A 720 9.18 13.40 38.92
CA ALA A 720 9.54 12.82 40.20
C ALA A 720 8.40 13.05 41.19
N THR A 721 7.90 11.98 41.79
CA THR A 721 6.71 12.00 42.66
C THR A 721 7.05 11.47 44.04
N GLN A 722 6.56 12.09 45.10
CA GLN A 722 6.55 11.56 46.47
C GLN A 722 5.10 11.42 46.94
N LEU A 723 4.65 10.19 47.22
CA LEU A 723 3.29 9.90 47.68
C LEU A 723 3.21 9.90 49.20
N TYR A 724 2.19 10.58 49.72
CA TYR A 724 1.81 10.59 51.12
C TYR A 724 0.35 10.13 51.28
N GLU A 725 0.06 9.41 52.35
CA GLU A 725 -1.26 8.89 52.68
C GLU A 725 -1.47 9.00 54.19
N ASN A 726 -2.53 9.69 54.62
CA ASN A 726 -2.75 10.07 56.01
C ASN A 726 -1.52 10.76 56.66
N GLY A 727 -0.88 11.64 55.89
CA GLY A 727 0.34 12.37 56.29
C GLY A 727 1.64 11.55 56.28
N GLN A 728 1.57 10.23 56.22
CA GLN A 728 2.74 9.34 56.19
C GLN A 728 3.28 9.19 54.76
N PHE A 729 4.61 9.29 54.60
CA PHE A 729 5.27 8.97 53.33
C PHE A 729 5.09 7.49 52.99
N LYS A 730 4.84 7.17 51.71
CA LYS A 730 4.60 5.79 51.25
C LYS A 730 5.67 5.31 50.27
N ASN A 731 5.88 6.05 49.18
CA ASN A 731 6.88 5.74 48.16
C ASN A 731 7.19 6.97 47.30
N SER A 732 8.18 6.81 46.43
CA SER A 732 8.51 7.79 45.39
C SER A 732 8.71 7.11 44.04
N SER A 733 8.28 7.76 42.96
CA SER A 733 8.57 7.38 41.57
C SER A 733 9.38 8.46 40.87
N ASN A 734 9.99 8.11 39.73
CA ASN A 734 10.65 9.05 38.84
C ASN A 734 10.43 8.56 37.42
N ASP A 735 9.43 9.15 36.77
CA ASP A 735 8.84 8.66 35.53
C ASP A 735 9.26 9.55 34.35
N ASN A 736 9.77 8.95 33.28
CA ASN A 736 10.21 9.66 32.07
C ASN A 736 9.25 9.33 30.91
N LEU A 737 8.30 10.22 30.67
CA LEU A 737 7.13 9.98 29.83
C LEU A 737 7.22 10.82 28.55
N ARG A 738 6.95 10.20 27.39
CA ARG A 738 6.67 10.93 26.15
C ARG A 738 5.17 11.13 26.04
N VAL A 739 4.69 12.37 26.12
CA VAL A 739 3.26 12.70 26.22
C VAL A 739 2.84 13.56 25.05
N ARG A 740 1.72 13.22 24.41
CA ARG A 740 1.01 14.06 23.45
C ARG A 740 -0.14 14.76 24.17
N TYR A 741 -0.10 16.09 24.17
CA TYR A 741 -1.14 16.96 24.65
C TYR A 741 -1.95 17.46 23.46
N GLU A 742 -3.28 17.43 23.54
CA GLU A 742 -4.15 18.05 22.55
C GLU A 742 -4.79 19.28 23.16
N LEU A 743 -4.58 20.42 22.52
CA LEU A 743 -4.96 21.74 23.00
C LEU A 743 -5.99 22.38 22.07
N ILE A 744 -6.90 23.13 22.67
CA ILE A 744 -7.91 23.96 22.00
C ILE A 744 -7.87 25.38 22.59
N ARG A 745 -8.12 26.38 21.75
CA ARG A 745 -8.14 27.79 22.14
C ARG A 745 -9.57 28.24 22.40
N GLU A 746 -9.94 28.35 23.68
CA GLU A 746 -11.24 28.81 24.13
C GLU A 746 -11.13 30.26 24.62
N ARG A 747 -11.92 31.19 24.06
CA ARG A 747 -11.95 32.61 24.48
C ARG A 747 -10.54 33.24 24.53
N SER A 748 -9.78 33.05 23.45
CA SER A 748 -8.37 33.46 23.28
C SER A 748 -7.37 32.85 24.27
N LYS A 749 -7.73 31.80 25.02
CA LYS A 749 -6.81 31.06 25.92
C LYS A 749 -6.67 29.60 25.50
N TRP A 750 -5.44 29.12 25.43
CA TRP A 750 -5.14 27.71 25.19
C TRP A 750 -5.44 26.86 26.43
N ARG A 751 -6.14 25.74 26.22
CA ARG A 751 -6.49 24.74 27.23
C ARG A 751 -6.23 23.33 26.71
N ILE A 752 -5.82 22.42 27.59
CA ILE A 752 -5.59 21.01 27.23
C ILE A 752 -6.92 20.26 27.28
N GLN A 753 -7.35 19.74 26.13
CA GLN A 753 -8.58 18.97 25.96
C GLN A 753 -8.36 17.47 26.25
N SER A 754 -7.19 16.95 25.87
CA SER A 754 -6.84 15.52 25.90
C SER A 754 -5.35 15.33 26.21
N THR A 755 -4.99 14.20 26.82
CA THR A 755 -3.59 13.81 27.09
C THR A 755 -3.40 12.32 26.88
N SER A 756 -2.41 11.93 26.07
CA SER A 756 -2.04 10.52 25.84
C SER A 756 -0.54 10.29 26.03
N VAL A 757 -0.16 9.17 26.66
CA VAL A 757 1.24 8.75 26.79
C VAL A 757 1.61 7.95 25.54
N VAL A 758 2.51 8.49 24.74
CA VAL A 758 2.94 7.91 23.45
C VAL A 758 3.91 6.75 23.67
N ASN A 759 4.80 6.88 24.65
CA ASN A 759 5.69 5.82 25.13
C ASN A 759 6.21 6.16 26.55
N GLN A 760 6.47 5.13 27.35
CA GLN A 760 7.36 5.28 28.52
C GLN A 760 8.81 5.15 28.03
N ILE A 761 9.65 6.14 28.31
CA ILE A 761 11.07 6.08 27.97
C ILE A 761 11.78 5.33 29.10
N ILE A 762 11.83 4.00 28.95
CA ILE A 762 12.58 3.10 29.82
C ILE A 762 14.06 3.54 29.84
N ARG A 763 14.66 3.44 31.03
CA ARG A 763 15.99 3.96 31.36
C ARG A 763 17.11 2.97 31.05
#